data_AF-A0AA90PSL8-F1
#
_entry.id   AF-A0AA90PSL8-F1
#
_cell.length_a   1.000
_cell.length_b   1.000
_cell.length_c   1.000
_cell.angle_alpha   90.00
_cell.angle_beta   90.00
_cell.angle_gamma   90.00
#
_symmetry.space_group_name_H-M   'P 1'
#
loop_
_entity.id
_entity.type
_entity.pdbx_description
1 polymer ?
#
loop_
_entity_poly.entity_id
_entity_poly.type
_entity_poly.pdbx_seq_one_letter_code
_entity_poly.pdbx_strand_id
1 'polypeptide(L)'
;MAVTASSFNIVNPTPEKVAKLESALTYLQSNGSQMAIGLLETSAASGVKVIFSDPRVNQHSGYGSAAHAIVWNPEEGVMISDDAGNIKGVQSSANVFVHEAAHSIDAGGIARTRILHDTYFNLYEMSATIMSDTVAKDLGEVVRNNYSGVDIKVKNVTSHTTDDKLWVQIGANGQPETGPRFTPTDVAPRFGSEHAYKDVQPGRLPAEVPVAPSPPPVVQPNQPQPSTGALESDWCPMPADTSGGGTAVPPPAPSGPAAFGRQIQAAGLELTEPPVMDGTLQRVAVASGMPGNRDGAYTGHLDGHAHGQITNFASGVKLDWSMDGIALSDKQQGQLAVDTQNARQQRGAELSEQYNNVAARTTEKLDRLPDAPPAQGNAYLAGKQIDAHGVKFDGDKLIIPLRDIDGKVWSAQTIGPGDDGGATFEKGGRRVGNMHIIGDIKPGNDVLVAEGYASGASLHQATGKPVVVAFDARNMDAVVDSVKSRHPTVPLHIMADNIGVEKATAAAEKHQVGIAFPEFKTAGTMADFNELHIREGLPAVKEQVDKAVARSVDHSLEQATTAARAQRGDSAEVRAAAADSKHTGPVTAMTSYHAVQAVGEKAFIAHELRDLPSIPVQDKPILIAYHDGRAQMSDMAPERAAGQQR
;
A
#
# COMPACT_ATOMS: atom_id res chain seq x y z
N MET A 1 4.97 -18.87 17.18
CA MET A 1 6.00 -19.57 18.00
C MET A 1 7.33 -18.86 17.78
N ALA A 2 8.31 -18.99 18.68
CA ALA A 2 9.64 -18.43 18.38
C ALA A 2 10.24 -19.10 17.13
N VAL A 3 10.46 -18.31 16.08
CA VAL A 3 11.04 -18.76 14.81
C VAL A 3 12.55 -18.87 14.99
N THR A 4 13.06 -20.09 14.96
CA THR A 4 14.50 -20.41 15.03
C THR A 4 15.06 -20.74 13.65
N ALA A 5 16.38 -20.91 13.53
CA ALA A 5 17.00 -21.39 12.28
C ALA A 5 16.47 -22.77 11.86
N SER A 6 16.08 -23.62 12.82
CA SER A 6 15.39 -24.90 12.54
C SER A 6 13.97 -24.76 11.99
N SER A 7 13.43 -23.54 11.90
CA SER A 7 12.15 -23.24 11.25
C SER A 7 12.29 -23.01 9.73
N PHE A 8 13.52 -22.97 9.20
CA PHE A 8 13.80 -22.68 7.79
C PHE A 8 14.47 -23.86 7.05
N ASN A 9 14.25 -23.94 5.74
CA ASN A 9 14.93 -24.89 4.86
C ASN A 9 16.33 -24.38 4.46
N ILE A 10 17.31 -24.55 5.34
CA ILE A 10 18.67 -24.03 5.13
C ILE A 10 19.46 -24.85 4.08
N VAL A 11 20.01 -24.19 3.07
CA VAL A 11 20.86 -24.78 2.03
C VAL A 11 22.32 -24.69 2.45
N ASN A 12 23.04 -25.83 2.44
CA ASN A 12 24.44 -25.97 2.85
C ASN A 12 24.75 -25.38 4.25
N PRO A 13 24.03 -25.80 5.32
CA PRO A 13 24.26 -25.30 6.67
C PRO A 13 25.65 -25.67 7.18
N THR A 14 26.42 -24.68 7.65
CA THR A 14 27.54 -24.89 8.56
C THR A 14 27.14 -24.47 9.98
N PRO A 15 27.69 -25.07 11.05
CA PRO A 15 27.33 -24.70 12.43
C PRO A 15 27.50 -23.20 12.71
N GLU A 16 28.53 -22.58 12.14
CA GLU A 16 28.80 -21.15 12.25
C GLU A 16 27.72 -20.29 11.56
N LYS A 17 27.34 -20.62 10.32
CA LYS A 17 26.31 -19.87 9.59
C LYS A 17 24.92 -20.04 10.20
N VAL A 18 24.61 -21.23 10.73
CA VAL A 18 23.39 -21.49 11.50
C VAL A 18 23.37 -20.67 12.79
N ALA A 19 24.49 -20.60 13.55
CA ALA A 19 24.57 -19.77 14.75
C ALA A 19 24.41 -18.27 14.46
N LYS A 20 24.98 -17.77 13.34
CA LYS A 20 24.77 -16.40 12.88
C LYS A 20 23.29 -16.12 12.53
N LEU A 21 22.59 -17.10 11.93
CA LEU A 21 21.14 -17.00 11.67
C LEU A 21 20.30 -17.00 12.96
N GLU A 22 20.57 -17.91 13.90
CA GLU A 22 19.87 -17.93 15.21
C GLU A 22 20.05 -16.61 15.97
N SER A 23 21.26 -16.01 15.92
CA SER A 23 21.53 -14.70 16.53
C SER A 23 20.71 -13.58 15.87
N ALA A 24 20.62 -13.55 14.54
CA ALA A 24 19.80 -12.57 13.82
C ALA A 24 18.30 -12.72 14.13
N LEU A 25 17.77 -13.96 14.12
CA LEU A 25 16.37 -14.23 14.45
C LEU A 25 16.05 -13.86 15.92
N THR A 26 16.94 -14.19 16.85
CA THR A 26 16.80 -13.81 18.27
C THR A 26 16.79 -12.30 18.45
N TYR A 27 17.66 -11.57 17.74
CA TYR A 27 17.72 -10.10 17.79
C TYR A 27 16.43 -9.48 17.26
N LEU A 28 15.93 -9.94 16.10
CA LEU A 28 14.67 -9.49 15.50
C LEU A 28 13.45 -9.79 16.38
N GLN A 29 13.42 -10.92 17.08
CA GLN A 29 12.32 -11.27 17.98
C GLN A 29 12.35 -10.55 19.32
N SER A 30 13.54 -10.17 19.78
CA SER A 30 13.73 -9.50 21.07
C SER A 30 13.59 -7.98 20.99
N ASN A 31 13.85 -7.39 19.81
CA ASN A 31 13.93 -5.94 19.62
C ASN A 31 13.09 -5.41 18.43
N GLY A 32 12.69 -6.27 17.49
CA GLY A 32 11.89 -5.88 16.32
C GLY A 32 10.39 -5.86 16.61
N SER A 33 9.62 -5.24 15.72
CA SER A 33 8.16 -5.16 15.86
C SER A 33 7.44 -6.48 15.52
N GLN A 34 6.17 -6.55 15.91
CA GLN A 34 5.25 -7.63 15.51
C GLN A 34 5.18 -7.82 13.98
N MET A 35 5.48 -6.78 13.20
CA MET A 35 5.60 -6.85 11.74
C MET A 35 6.79 -7.73 11.30
N ALA A 36 7.98 -7.54 11.89
CA ALA A 36 9.13 -8.40 11.65
C ALA A 36 8.85 -9.85 12.08
N ILE A 37 8.24 -10.04 13.25
CA ILE A 37 7.91 -11.38 13.77
C ILE A 37 6.93 -12.10 12.83
N GLY A 38 5.84 -11.43 12.41
CA GLY A 38 4.86 -12.01 11.47
C GLY A 38 5.44 -12.32 10.09
N LEU A 39 6.38 -11.50 9.59
CA LEU A 39 7.12 -11.79 8.36
C LEU A 39 7.95 -13.07 8.49
N LEU A 40 8.69 -13.23 9.59
CA LEU A 40 9.52 -14.41 9.85
C LEU A 40 8.66 -15.67 10.01
N GLU A 41 7.54 -15.60 10.73
CA GLU A 41 6.59 -16.71 10.86
C GLU A 41 5.99 -17.11 9.50
N THR A 42 5.61 -16.13 8.68
CA THR A 42 5.07 -16.37 7.32
C THR A 42 6.12 -16.99 6.40
N SER A 43 7.37 -16.51 6.45
CA SER A 43 8.48 -17.01 5.63
C SER A 43 8.84 -18.45 5.98
N ALA A 44 8.89 -18.78 7.27
CA ALA A 44 9.11 -20.13 7.76
C ALA A 44 7.95 -21.08 7.39
N ALA A 45 6.70 -20.66 7.61
CA ALA A 45 5.51 -21.45 7.27
C ALA A 45 5.37 -21.72 5.76
N SER A 46 5.83 -20.79 4.92
CA SER A 46 5.83 -20.91 3.45
C SER A 46 6.93 -21.85 2.92
N GLY A 47 7.76 -22.44 3.78
CA GLY A 47 8.80 -23.39 3.38
C GLY A 47 9.98 -22.78 2.62
N VAL A 48 10.14 -21.45 2.68
CA VAL A 48 11.19 -20.69 2.02
C VAL A 48 12.59 -21.23 2.38
N LYS A 49 13.48 -21.28 1.39
CA LYS A 49 14.86 -21.72 1.59
C LYS A 49 15.76 -20.58 2.03
N VAL A 50 16.64 -20.81 3.00
CA VAL A 50 17.71 -19.85 3.33
C VAL A 50 18.99 -20.30 2.64
N ILE A 51 19.54 -19.44 1.78
CA ILE A 51 20.77 -19.67 1.02
C ILE A 51 21.80 -18.65 1.49
N PHE A 52 22.90 -19.11 2.05
CA PHE A 52 23.99 -18.22 2.43
C PHE A 52 24.87 -17.89 1.21
N SER A 53 24.94 -16.62 0.82
CA SER A 53 25.82 -16.16 -0.26
C SER A 53 27.31 -16.23 0.12
N ASP A 54 28.19 -16.14 -0.89
CA ASP A 54 29.66 -16.03 -0.74
C ASP A 54 30.10 -14.76 -1.49
N PRO A 55 30.80 -13.80 -0.84
CA PRO A 55 31.19 -12.53 -1.47
C PRO A 55 32.15 -12.66 -2.66
N ARG A 56 32.67 -13.87 -2.95
CA ARG A 56 33.53 -14.14 -4.11
C ARG A 56 32.78 -14.70 -5.31
N VAL A 57 31.49 -15.02 -5.16
CA VAL A 57 30.63 -15.47 -6.26
C VAL A 57 29.53 -14.44 -6.43
N ASN A 58 29.60 -13.67 -7.51
CA ASN A 58 28.63 -12.62 -7.83
C ASN A 58 27.29 -13.25 -8.26
N GLN A 59 26.53 -13.79 -7.29
CA GLN A 59 25.22 -14.43 -7.46
C GLN A 59 24.07 -13.43 -7.43
N HIS A 60 24.29 -12.18 -7.86
CA HIS A 60 23.20 -11.35 -8.41
C HIS A 60 22.71 -11.90 -9.77
N SER A 61 22.54 -13.22 -9.87
CA SER A 61 22.11 -13.95 -11.05
C SER A 61 20.59 -13.89 -11.19
N GLY A 62 20.08 -12.69 -11.44
CA GLY A 62 18.72 -12.41 -11.86
C GLY A 62 17.68 -12.38 -10.74
N TYR A 63 16.99 -11.24 -10.63
CA TYR A 63 15.65 -11.15 -10.04
C TYR A 63 14.64 -11.90 -10.92
N GLY A 64 14.77 -13.23 -10.94
CA GLY A 64 13.80 -14.13 -11.54
C GLY A 64 12.66 -14.36 -10.56
N SER A 65 11.45 -14.04 -10.98
CA SER A 65 10.18 -14.19 -10.24
C SER A 65 9.79 -15.66 -10.00
N ALA A 66 10.68 -16.45 -9.38
CA ALA A 66 10.58 -17.90 -9.21
C ALA A 66 11.43 -18.46 -8.04
N ALA A 67 12.24 -17.64 -7.36
CA ALA A 67 13.06 -18.09 -6.23
C ALA A 67 12.33 -17.88 -4.89
N HIS A 68 11.64 -18.92 -4.40
CA HIS A 68 11.20 -19.01 -2.99
C HIS A 68 12.42 -19.23 -2.06
N ALA A 69 13.31 -18.24 -2.00
CA ALA A 69 14.55 -18.29 -1.23
C ALA A 69 14.98 -16.92 -0.73
N ILE A 70 15.47 -16.89 0.52
CA ILE A 70 16.19 -15.79 1.14
C ILE A 70 17.68 -15.99 0.83
N VAL A 71 18.29 -15.06 0.08
CA VAL A 71 19.73 -15.10 -0.25
C VAL A 71 20.46 -14.11 0.65
N TRP A 72 21.11 -14.60 1.71
CA TRP A 72 21.57 -13.74 2.81
C TRP A 72 23.06 -13.92 3.12
N ASN A 73 23.79 -12.82 3.27
CA ASN A 73 25.13 -12.83 3.86
C ASN A 73 25.06 -12.37 5.33
N PRO A 74 25.38 -13.24 6.31
CA PRO A 74 25.38 -12.85 7.73
C PRO A 74 26.46 -11.81 8.09
N GLU A 75 27.43 -11.57 7.20
CA GLU A 75 28.58 -10.69 7.41
C GLU A 75 28.44 -9.32 6.73
N GLU A 76 27.30 -9.00 6.10
CA GLU A 76 27.06 -7.74 5.41
C GLU A 76 25.84 -7.00 5.96
N GLY A 77 26.04 -5.71 6.26
CA GLY A 77 24.96 -4.75 6.51
C GLY A 77 24.84 -3.75 5.36
N VAL A 78 23.87 -2.82 5.45
CA VAL A 78 23.71 -1.72 4.47
C VAL A 78 24.32 -0.46 5.03
N MET A 79 25.28 0.14 4.31
CA MET A 79 25.85 1.44 4.71
C MET A 79 24.94 2.60 4.31
N ILE A 80 24.67 3.49 5.26
CA ILE A 80 23.78 4.64 5.10
C ILE A 80 24.64 5.92 5.07
N SER A 81 24.55 6.72 4.00
CA SER A 81 25.42 7.90 3.78
C SER A 81 24.66 9.10 3.17
N ASP A 82 25.04 10.32 3.56
CA ASP A 82 24.40 11.55 3.06
C ASP A 82 24.75 11.89 1.61
N ASP A 83 24.07 12.91 1.06
CA ASP A 83 24.30 13.45 -0.29
C ASP A 83 25.76 13.86 -0.57
N ALA A 84 26.57 14.12 0.46
CA ALA A 84 27.98 14.43 0.36
C ALA A 84 28.91 13.19 0.50
N GLY A 85 28.34 12.00 0.69
CA GLY A 85 29.03 10.71 0.81
C GLY A 85 29.50 10.37 2.22
N ASN A 86 29.09 11.12 3.26
CA ASN A 86 29.49 10.85 4.63
C ASN A 86 28.62 9.75 5.25
N ILE A 87 29.23 8.71 5.79
CA ILE A 87 28.52 7.63 6.50
C ILE A 87 27.78 8.20 7.73
N LYS A 88 26.47 7.94 7.80
CA LYS A 88 25.57 8.27 8.92
C LYS A 88 25.29 7.08 9.83
N GLY A 89 25.44 5.87 9.31
CA GLY A 89 25.30 4.63 10.08
C GLY A 89 25.24 3.41 9.19
N VAL A 90 24.84 2.28 9.78
CA VAL A 90 24.72 0.99 9.12
C VAL A 90 23.47 0.28 9.63
N GLN A 91 22.71 -0.35 8.73
CA GLN A 91 21.65 -1.31 9.09
C GLN A 91 22.25 -2.70 9.23
N SER A 92 21.86 -3.45 10.26
CA SER A 92 22.48 -4.74 10.59
C SER A 92 22.21 -5.82 9.55
N SER A 93 23.03 -6.87 9.53
CA SER A 93 22.78 -8.05 8.69
C SER A 93 21.45 -8.75 9.06
N ALA A 94 20.96 -8.59 10.30
CA ALA A 94 19.64 -9.08 10.69
C ALA A 94 18.50 -8.29 10.01
N ASN A 95 18.65 -6.97 9.84
CA ASN A 95 17.70 -6.18 9.09
C ASN A 95 17.81 -6.43 7.56
N VAL A 96 19.01 -6.75 7.04
CA VAL A 96 19.16 -7.28 5.67
C VAL A 96 18.38 -8.60 5.51
N PHE A 97 18.38 -9.49 6.49
CA PHE A 97 17.57 -10.72 6.45
C PHE A 97 16.07 -10.42 6.34
N VAL A 98 15.57 -9.33 6.96
CA VAL A 98 14.18 -8.87 6.83
C VAL A 98 13.87 -8.38 5.41
N HIS A 99 14.78 -7.62 4.79
CA HIS A 99 14.65 -7.16 3.39
C HIS A 99 14.53 -8.37 2.43
N GLU A 100 15.41 -9.35 2.57
CA GLU A 100 15.40 -10.59 1.78
C GLU A 100 14.21 -11.52 2.11
N ALA A 101 13.73 -11.52 3.36
CA ALA A 101 12.52 -12.26 3.74
C ALA A 101 11.26 -11.66 3.10
N ALA A 102 11.15 -10.33 3.05
CA ALA A 102 10.04 -9.62 2.40
C ALA A 102 9.95 -9.96 0.91
N HIS A 103 11.10 -10.05 0.22
CA HIS A 103 11.20 -10.57 -1.14
C HIS A 103 10.68 -12.01 -1.28
N SER A 104 11.07 -12.90 -0.36
CA SER A 104 10.85 -14.34 -0.49
C SER A 104 9.39 -14.83 -0.38
N ILE A 105 8.50 -13.99 0.18
CA ILE A 105 7.08 -14.32 0.38
C ILE A 105 6.11 -13.64 -0.60
N ASP A 106 6.58 -12.75 -1.48
CA ASP A 106 5.74 -12.21 -2.56
C ASP A 106 5.52 -13.27 -3.66
N ALA A 107 4.43 -14.02 -3.52
CA ALA A 107 4.09 -15.10 -4.44
C ALA A 107 3.41 -14.65 -5.75
N GLY A 108 3.29 -13.34 -6.04
CA GLY A 108 2.55 -12.94 -7.26
C GLY A 108 2.52 -11.47 -7.65
N GLY A 109 3.59 -10.98 -8.30
CA GLY A 109 3.46 -9.98 -9.37
C GLY A 109 4.36 -8.75 -9.29
N ILE A 110 4.92 -8.42 -8.12
CA ILE A 110 5.63 -7.15 -7.92
C ILE A 110 7.02 -7.16 -8.58
N ALA A 111 7.66 -8.33 -8.65
CA ALA A 111 9.03 -8.57 -9.13
C ALA A 111 9.36 -8.14 -10.59
N ARG A 112 8.41 -7.59 -11.36
CA ARG A 112 8.64 -7.11 -12.75
C ARG A 112 8.17 -5.68 -13.03
N THR A 113 7.59 -4.99 -12.06
CA THR A 113 7.07 -3.63 -12.26
C THR A 113 8.14 -2.59 -11.92
N ARG A 114 8.71 -1.97 -12.95
CA ARG A 114 9.63 -0.84 -12.82
C ARG A 114 8.86 0.40 -12.37
N ILE A 115 9.40 1.17 -11.44
CA ILE A 115 8.80 2.43 -10.97
C ILE A 115 9.58 3.65 -11.43
N LEU A 116 8.88 4.77 -11.50
CA LEU A 116 9.45 6.11 -11.64
C LEU A 116 9.75 6.66 -10.23
N HIS A 117 10.89 6.24 -9.65
CA HIS A 117 11.37 6.74 -8.37
C HIS A 117 12.89 6.90 -8.39
N ASP A 118 13.40 8.07 -7.98
CA ASP A 118 14.83 8.43 -8.09
C ASP A 118 15.78 7.46 -7.36
N THR A 119 15.31 6.82 -6.29
CA THR A 119 16.10 5.94 -5.41
C THR A 119 15.93 4.43 -5.68
N TYR A 120 14.86 3.98 -6.35
CA TYR A 120 14.46 2.56 -6.39
C TYR A 120 14.24 2.06 -7.82
N PHE A 121 14.86 0.93 -8.18
CA PHE A 121 14.80 0.38 -9.54
C PHE A 121 13.47 -0.28 -9.92
N ASN A 122 12.71 -0.80 -8.95
CA ASN A 122 11.41 -1.46 -9.14
C ASN A 122 10.58 -1.42 -7.84
N LEU A 123 9.30 -1.77 -7.91
CA LEU A 123 8.42 -1.86 -6.73
C LEU A 123 8.94 -2.82 -5.67
N TYR A 124 9.50 -3.94 -6.11
CA TYR A 124 9.92 -5.07 -5.27
C TYR A 124 10.97 -4.61 -4.25
N GLU A 125 11.97 -3.84 -4.68
CA GLU A 125 12.96 -3.18 -3.82
C GLU A 125 12.37 -2.08 -2.94
N MET A 126 11.39 -1.32 -3.44
CA MET A 126 10.73 -0.27 -2.66
C MET A 126 9.91 -0.86 -1.50
N SER A 127 9.13 -1.91 -1.74
CA SER A 127 8.33 -2.59 -0.71
C SER A 127 9.21 -3.26 0.36
N ALA A 128 10.29 -3.95 -0.06
CA ALA A 128 11.24 -4.55 0.87
C ALA A 128 11.98 -3.47 1.69
N THR A 129 12.34 -2.34 1.05
CA THR A 129 12.97 -1.20 1.73
C THR A 129 12.04 -0.57 2.76
N ILE A 130 10.79 -0.28 2.43
CA ILE A 130 9.82 0.33 3.38
C ILE A 130 9.63 -0.58 4.60
N MET A 131 9.57 -1.90 4.39
CA MET A 131 9.49 -2.88 5.47
C MET A 131 10.75 -2.90 6.34
N SER A 132 11.93 -2.96 5.71
CA SER A 132 13.23 -2.97 6.40
C SER A 132 13.55 -1.65 7.13
N ASP A 133 13.11 -0.50 6.62
CA ASP A 133 13.22 0.79 7.33
C ASP A 133 12.24 0.90 8.49
N THR A 134 11.04 0.34 8.37
CA THR A 134 10.09 0.25 9.50
C THR A 134 10.70 -0.58 10.63
N VAL A 135 11.26 -1.74 10.30
CA VAL A 135 11.93 -2.60 11.28
C VAL A 135 13.22 -1.98 11.82
N ALA A 136 14.03 -1.31 11.00
CA ALA A 136 15.21 -0.56 11.45
C ALA A 136 14.85 0.44 12.55
N LYS A 137 13.76 1.19 12.38
CA LYS A 137 13.28 2.16 13.37
C LYS A 137 12.96 1.52 14.72
N ASP A 138 12.31 0.36 14.71
CA ASP A 138 11.94 -0.38 15.92
C ASP A 138 13.17 -0.97 16.62
N LEU A 139 14.15 -1.43 15.84
CA LEU A 139 15.46 -1.92 16.31
C LEU A 139 16.39 -0.82 16.84
N GLY A 140 16.04 0.46 16.63
CA GLY A 140 16.91 1.60 16.95
C GLY A 140 18.09 1.78 15.96
N GLU A 141 18.03 1.13 14.80
CA GLU A 141 19.02 1.25 13.73
C GLU A 141 18.80 2.53 12.88
N VAL A 142 19.81 2.88 12.07
CA VAL A 142 19.70 4.02 11.16
C VAL A 142 18.80 3.67 9.98
N VAL A 143 17.64 4.32 9.89
CA VAL A 143 16.70 4.24 8.76
C VAL A 143 17.28 4.92 7.51
N ARG A 144 17.03 4.38 6.31
CA ARG A 144 17.43 5.02 5.03
C ARG A 144 16.59 6.29 4.83
N ASN A 145 15.27 6.17 5.01
CA ASN A 145 14.35 7.29 5.04
C ASN A 145 13.93 7.61 6.47
N ASN A 146 14.42 8.71 7.06
CA ASN A 146 13.85 9.19 8.32
C ASN A 146 12.63 10.07 8.04
N TYR A 147 11.46 9.65 8.52
CA TYR A 147 10.19 10.39 8.44
C TYR A 147 10.17 11.67 9.31
N SER A 148 11.35 12.20 9.64
CA SER A 148 11.62 13.36 10.50
C SER A 148 12.49 14.42 9.81
N GLY A 149 12.73 14.30 8.50
CA GLY A 149 13.26 15.38 7.68
C GLY A 149 14.77 15.38 7.41
N VAL A 150 15.41 14.21 7.37
CA VAL A 150 16.72 14.07 6.70
C VAL A 150 16.61 12.98 5.63
N ASP A 151 16.59 13.40 4.37
CA ASP A 151 16.84 12.50 3.24
C ASP A 151 18.27 11.97 3.34
N ILE A 152 18.43 10.65 3.32
CA ILE A 152 19.74 10.01 3.26
C ILE A 152 19.79 9.19 1.97
N LYS A 153 20.14 9.85 0.85
CA LYS A 153 20.19 9.20 -0.46
C LYS A 153 21.33 8.20 -0.55
N VAL A 154 21.02 6.93 -0.34
CA VAL A 154 21.94 5.84 -0.64
C VAL A 154 22.24 5.85 -2.14
N LYS A 155 23.44 6.27 -2.53
CA LYS A 155 23.99 5.98 -3.86
C LYS A 155 24.08 4.45 -3.99
N ASN A 156 23.10 3.86 -4.68
CA ASN A 156 22.91 2.43 -4.85
C ASN A 156 22.39 1.73 -3.57
N VAL A 157 21.09 1.39 -3.54
CA VAL A 157 20.40 0.76 -2.39
C VAL A 157 20.96 -0.62 -1.98
N THR A 158 21.80 -1.22 -2.82
CA THR A 158 22.54 -2.47 -2.58
C THR A 158 24.00 -2.21 -2.15
N SER A 159 24.28 -1.11 -1.45
CA SER A 159 25.63 -0.79 -0.95
C SER A 159 25.98 -1.60 0.30
N HIS A 160 26.30 -2.87 0.09
CA HIS A 160 26.86 -3.75 1.12
C HIS A 160 28.24 -3.23 1.59
N THR A 161 28.65 -3.60 2.80
CA THR A 161 29.91 -3.20 3.46
C THR A 161 31.21 -3.74 2.79
N THR A 162 31.17 -4.16 1.52
CA THR A 162 32.25 -4.93 0.88
C THR A 162 33.49 -4.12 0.52
N ASP A 163 33.34 -2.81 0.25
CA ASP A 163 34.37 -2.03 -0.44
C ASP A 163 35.27 -1.16 0.45
N ASP A 164 34.92 -0.83 1.71
CA ASP A 164 35.92 -0.30 2.67
C ASP A 164 35.58 -0.47 4.18
N LYS A 165 36.21 -1.49 4.79
CA LYS A 165 36.77 -1.53 6.16
C LYS A 165 35.90 -1.38 7.42
N LEU A 166 34.59 -1.14 7.35
CA LEU A 166 33.73 -1.12 8.54
C LEU A 166 32.59 -2.15 8.45
N TRP A 167 32.53 -3.04 9.43
CA TRP A 167 31.40 -3.95 9.68
C TRP A 167 30.70 -3.58 10.98
N VAL A 168 29.40 -3.87 11.07
CA VAL A 168 28.57 -3.67 12.25
C VAL A 168 27.75 -4.93 12.53
N GLN A 169 27.84 -5.45 13.77
CA GLN A 169 27.02 -6.54 14.28
C GLN A 169 26.34 -6.11 15.57
N ILE A 170 25.32 -6.86 16.00
CA ILE A 170 24.85 -6.82 17.38
C ILE A 170 25.60 -7.90 18.16
N GLY A 171 26.34 -7.49 19.19
CA GLY A 171 27.06 -8.40 20.09
C GLY A 171 26.11 -9.23 20.97
N ALA A 172 26.66 -10.21 21.69
CA ALA A 172 25.90 -11.09 22.60
C ALA A 172 25.25 -10.36 23.80
N ASN A 173 25.48 -9.05 23.92
CA ASN A 173 24.91 -8.12 24.90
C ASN A 173 23.76 -7.25 24.33
N GLY A 174 23.38 -7.44 23.05
CA GLY A 174 22.35 -6.63 22.39
C GLY A 174 22.80 -5.21 22.01
N GLN A 175 24.11 -4.94 21.90
CA GLN A 175 24.65 -3.63 21.50
C GLN A 175 25.35 -3.69 20.14
N PRO A 176 25.31 -2.59 19.34
CA PRO A 176 26.09 -2.50 18.11
C PRO A 176 27.61 -2.51 18.38
N GLU A 177 28.29 -3.49 17.82
CA GLU A 177 29.76 -3.61 17.78
C GLU A 177 30.25 -3.25 16.37
N THR A 178 31.27 -2.40 16.28
CA THR A 178 31.88 -1.97 15.00
C THR A 178 33.35 -2.35 14.95
N GLY A 179 33.83 -2.96 13.87
CA GLY A 179 35.23 -3.38 13.78
C GLY A 179 35.78 -3.55 12.37
N PRO A 180 37.12 -3.62 12.23
CA PRO A 180 37.76 -4.04 10.99
C PRO A 180 37.46 -5.52 10.71
N ARG A 181 37.41 -5.86 9.42
CA ARG A 181 36.96 -7.16 8.87
C ARG A 181 37.37 -8.38 9.71
N PHE A 182 36.38 -9.14 10.17
CA PHE A 182 36.58 -10.39 10.92
C PHE A 182 37.31 -11.42 10.06
N THR A 183 38.54 -11.79 10.43
CA THR A 183 39.23 -12.95 9.86
C THR A 183 39.09 -14.14 10.81
N PRO A 184 38.44 -15.25 10.40
CA PRO A 184 38.14 -16.38 11.29
C PRO A 184 39.35 -17.29 11.53
N THR A 185 40.31 -16.80 12.34
CA THR A 185 41.31 -17.61 13.05
C THR A 185 41.74 -16.86 14.31
N ASP A 186 41.21 -17.25 15.48
CA ASP A 186 42.01 -18.00 16.45
C ASP A 186 41.20 -18.35 17.71
N VAL A 187 41.22 -19.63 18.06
CA VAL A 187 40.71 -20.13 19.34
C VAL A 187 41.78 -19.84 20.40
N ALA A 188 41.37 -19.26 21.53
CA ALA A 188 42.21 -18.95 22.70
C ALA A 188 43.19 -20.09 23.07
N PRO A 189 44.41 -19.84 23.62
CA PRO A 189 44.54 -19.02 24.84
C PRO A 189 45.91 -18.33 25.19
N ARG A 190 45.87 -17.56 26.31
CA ARG A 190 46.97 -17.16 27.24
C ARG A 190 47.71 -15.82 27.06
N PHE A 191 47.75 -15.09 28.20
CA PHE A 191 48.79 -14.21 28.77
C PHE A 191 49.92 -13.67 27.86
N GLY A 192 50.11 -12.33 27.86
CA GLY A 192 51.40 -11.73 27.48
C GLY A 192 51.39 -10.21 27.28
N SER A 193 51.69 -9.46 28.35
CA SER A 193 52.53 -8.23 28.37
C SER A 193 52.54 -7.21 27.21
N GLU A 194 52.23 -5.95 27.61
CA GLU A 194 53.08 -4.75 27.42
C GLU A 194 52.89 -3.75 26.25
N HIS A 195 52.72 -2.49 26.67
CA HIS A 195 53.14 -1.20 26.07
C HIS A 195 52.68 -0.80 24.64
N ALA A 196 52.45 0.48 24.29
CA ALA A 196 52.08 1.72 25.02
C ALA A 196 51.93 2.84 23.98
N TYR A 197 50.98 3.77 24.14
CA TYR A 197 51.00 5.22 23.79
C TYR A 197 49.57 5.75 24.12
N LYS A 198 49.32 6.55 25.16
CA LYS A 198 49.74 7.95 25.43
C LYS A 198 49.34 8.91 24.31
N ASP A 199 48.65 10.04 24.54
CA ASP A 199 48.03 10.61 25.75
C ASP A 199 46.92 11.60 25.33
N VAL A 200 45.70 11.47 25.89
CA VAL A 200 44.79 12.61 26.16
C VAL A 200 44.02 12.30 27.45
N GLN A 201 44.13 13.17 28.46
CA GLN A 201 43.44 13.04 29.76
C GLN A 201 42.25 14.03 29.87
N PRO A 202 41.28 13.79 30.77
CA PRO A 202 39.90 14.26 30.58
C PRO A 202 39.49 15.50 31.40
N GLY A 203 38.43 16.17 30.96
CA GLY A 203 37.70 17.18 31.73
C GLY A 203 36.49 16.58 32.48
N ARG A 204 36.39 16.87 33.78
CA ARG A 204 35.29 16.44 34.68
C ARG A 204 33.95 17.12 34.38
N LEU A 205 32.86 16.42 34.67
CA LEU A 205 31.61 17.00 35.18
C LEU A 205 31.16 16.27 36.48
N PRO A 206 30.36 16.89 37.36
CA PRO A 206 30.13 16.44 38.75
C PRO A 206 28.91 15.51 38.94
N ALA A 207 28.67 15.10 40.20
CA ALA A 207 27.86 13.95 40.60
C ALA A 207 26.39 14.21 40.99
N GLU A 208 25.59 13.15 40.86
CA GLU A 208 24.44 12.65 41.66
C GLU A 208 23.51 13.59 42.48
N VAL A 209 22.19 13.40 42.29
CA VAL A 209 21.16 13.29 43.36
C VAL A 209 19.96 12.41 42.86
N PRO A 210 18.99 11.93 43.68
CA PRO A 210 18.58 10.52 43.63
C PRO A 210 17.09 10.24 43.31
N VAL A 211 16.74 8.95 43.21
CA VAL A 211 15.38 8.43 42.93
C VAL A 211 14.60 8.14 44.23
N ALA A 212 13.29 8.41 44.23
CA ALA A 212 12.36 8.17 45.35
C ALA A 212 11.51 6.88 45.17
N PRO A 213 10.97 6.27 46.24
CA PRO A 213 10.40 4.92 46.21
C PRO A 213 8.88 4.83 45.93
N SER A 214 8.44 3.65 45.48
CA SER A 214 7.06 3.30 45.11
C SER A 214 6.10 3.02 46.29
N PRO A 215 4.77 3.20 46.13
CA PRO A 215 3.76 2.88 47.15
C PRO A 215 3.21 1.43 47.08
N PRO A 216 2.55 0.92 48.14
CA PRO A 216 2.03 -0.45 48.23
C PRO A 216 0.55 -0.62 47.77
N PRO A 217 0.07 -1.85 47.54
CA PRO A 217 -1.30 -2.13 47.05
C PRO A 217 -2.38 -2.18 48.14
N VAL A 218 -3.65 -2.04 47.74
CA VAL A 218 -4.84 -2.02 48.61
C VAL A 218 -5.79 -3.20 48.33
N VAL A 219 -6.46 -3.67 49.38
CA VAL A 219 -7.34 -4.86 49.45
C VAL A 219 -8.77 -4.57 48.93
N GLN A 220 -9.44 -5.57 48.33
CA GLN A 220 -10.88 -5.53 47.99
C GLN A 220 -11.76 -6.38 48.95
N PRO A 221 -13.01 -5.96 49.23
CA PRO A 221 -14.02 -6.74 49.97
C PRO A 221 -14.98 -7.55 49.04
N ASN A 222 -16.02 -8.17 49.61
CA ASN A 222 -16.54 -9.48 49.20
C ASN A 222 -18.09 -9.52 48.96
N GLN A 223 -18.59 -10.50 48.17
CA GLN A 223 -19.99 -11.03 48.08
C GLN A 223 -21.11 -10.15 47.42
N PRO A 224 -22.31 -10.68 47.03
CA PRO A 224 -22.78 -12.06 46.72
C PRO A 224 -23.60 -12.22 45.39
N GLN A 225 -24.07 -13.45 45.05
CA GLN A 225 -25.11 -13.75 44.02
C GLN A 225 -26.52 -14.02 44.65
N PRO A 226 -27.63 -13.77 43.92
CA PRO A 226 -28.45 -14.82 43.22
C PRO A 226 -29.14 -14.34 41.89
N SER A 227 -29.84 -15.11 41.03
CA SER A 227 -29.96 -16.57 40.71
C SER A 227 -30.78 -16.82 39.40
N THR A 228 -30.92 -18.10 38.98
CA THR A 228 -32.03 -18.72 38.18
C THR A 228 -32.37 -18.26 36.73
N GLY A 229 -31.72 -18.87 35.73
CA GLY A 229 -32.27 -20.00 34.94
C GLY A 229 -33.14 -19.77 33.68
N ALA A 230 -32.66 -20.21 32.49
CA ALA A 230 -33.32 -21.18 31.59
C ALA A 230 -32.59 -21.39 30.23
N LEU A 231 -32.55 -22.65 29.77
CA LEU A 231 -32.25 -23.16 28.40
C LEU A 231 -30.80 -23.02 27.86
N GLU A 232 -30.20 -24.18 27.57
CA GLU A 232 -28.78 -24.34 27.21
C GLU A 232 -28.51 -24.19 25.71
N SER A 233 -27.43 -23.47 25.40
CA SER A 233 -26.74 -23.47 24.11
C SER A 233 -25.25 -23.74 24.37
N ASP A 234 -24.60 -24.59 23.57
CA ASP A 234 -23.19 -25.03 23.74
C ASP A 234 -22.12 -23.95 23.48
N TRP A 235 -22.44 -22.68 23.72
CA TRP A 235 -21.51 -21.55 23.70
C TRP A 235 -21.31 -21.03 25.12
N CYS A 236 -20.07 -21.14 25.62
CA CYS A 236 -19.71 -20.74 26.97
C CYS A 236 -18.57 -19.72 26.93
N PRO A 237 -18.77 -18.46 27.36
CA PRO A 237 -17.68 -17.51 27.54
C PRO A 237 -16.82 -17.91 28.74
N MET A 238 -15.51 -17.66 28.65
CA MET A 238 -14.50 -18.13 29.62
C MET A 238 -14.82 -17.71 31.07
N PRO A 239 -14.90 -18.65 32.03
CA PRO A 239 -14.81 -18.32 33.46
C PRO A 239 -13.35 -18.05 33.85
N ALA A 240 -13.15 -17.21 34.87
CA ALA A 240 -11.84 -17.02 35.49
C ALA A 240 -11.43 -18.28 36.27
N ASP A 241 -10.12 -18.57 36.27
CA ASP A 241 -9.52 -19.81 36.79
C ASP A 241 -9.83 -20.08 38.28
N THR A 242 -10.37 -21.28 38.55
CA THR A 242 -10.29 -21.91 39.88
C THR A 242 -10.03 -23.40 39.73
N SER A 243 -8.90 -23.85 40.27
CA SER A 243 -8.47 -25.26 40.28
C SER A 243 -9.42 -26.17 41.07
N GLY A 244 -9.91 -27.24 40.45
CA GLY A 244 -10.66 -28.32 41.11
C GLY A 244 -10.45 -29.65 40.42
N GLY A 245 -9.84 -30.62 41.09
CA GLY A 245 -9.48 -31.90 40.50
C GLY A 245 -10.67 -32.86 40.34
N GLY A 246 -10.90 -33.31 39.11
CA GLY A 246 -11.83 -34.39 38.79
C GLY A 246 -11.55 -34.94 37.39
N THR A 247 -11.50 -36.25 37.23
CA THR A 247 -11.28 -36.91 35.93
C THR A 247 -12.50 -36.78 35.04
N ALA A 248 -12.56 -35.71 34.24
CA ALA A 248 -13.58 -35.50 33.23
C ALA A 248 -13.26 -36.30 31.96
N VAL A 249 -14.31 -36.87 31.34
CA VAL A 249 -14.26 -37.31 29.94
C VAL A 249 -13.91 -36.08 29.08
N PRO A 250 -13.00 -36.17 28.10
CA PRO A 250 -12.68 -35.03 27.26
C PRO A 250 -13.95 -34.50 26.58
N PRO A 251 -14.19 -33.18 26.58
CA PRO A 251 -15.37 -32.61 25.94
C PRO A 251 -15.36 -32.93 24.44
N PRO A 252 -16.54 -33.00 23.79
CA PRO A 252 -16.63 -33.23 22.36
C PRO A 252 -15.82 -32.17 21.59
N ALA A 253 -15.25 -32.56 20.45
CA ALA A 253 -14.47 -31.66 19.63
C ALA A 253 -15.31 -30.42 19.26
N PRO A 254 -14.75 -29.20 19.36
CA PRO A 254 -15.47 -27.96 19.11
C PRO A 254 -15.99 -27.92 17.66
N SER A 255 -17.23 -27.50 17.47
CA SER A 255 -17.78 -27.26 16.13
C SER A 255 -16.98 -26.18 15.39
N GLY A 256 -16.99 -26.19 14.06
CA GLY A 256 -16.30 -25.19 13.24
C GLY A 256 -16.55 -23.73 13.70
N PRO A 257 -17.81 -23.31 13.91
CA PRO A 257 -18.12 -21.97 14.45
C PRO A 257 -17.57 -21.71 15.86
N ALA A 258 -17.59 -22.69 16.76
CA ALA A 258 -17.02 -22.52 18.11
C ALA A 258 -15.48 -22.45 18.08
N ALA A 259 -14.84 -23.19 17.19
CA ALA A 259 -13.40 -23.14 16.98
C ALA A 259 -12.97 -21.79 16.36
N PHE A 260 -13.68 -21.34 15.32
CA PHE A 260 -13.43 -20.05 14.66
C PHE A 260 -13.71 -18.85 15.57
N GLY A 261 -14.79 -18.90 16.37
CA GLY A 261 -15.15 -17.82 17.30
C GLY A 261 -14.06 -17.52 18.34
N ARG A 262 -13.37 -18.56 18.81
CA ARG A 262 -12.21 -18.40 19.71
C ARG A 262 -10.99 -17.79 19.03
N GLN A 263 -10.81 -18.01 17.72
CA GLN A 263 -9.73 -17.36 16.96
C GLN A 263 -10.04 -15.89 16.69
N ILE A 264 -11.30 -15.53 16.44
CA ILE A 264 -11.76 -14.14 16.36
C ILE A 264 -11.45 -13.41 17.69
N GLN A 265 -11.79 -14.04 18.82
CA GLN A 265 -11.49 -13.49 20.15
C GLN A 265 -9.98 -13.42 20.44
N ALA A 266 -9.20 -14.44 20.06
CA ALA A 266 -7.74 -14.44 20.19
C ALA A 266 -7.05 -13.35 19.34
N ALA A 267 -7.61 -12.98 18.19
CA ALA A 267 -7.19 -11.84 17.38
C ALA A 267 -7.58 -10.46 18.00
N GLY A 268 -8.13 -10.44 19.21
CA GLY A 268 -8.49 -9.24 19.96
C GLY A 268 -9.83 -8.63 19.53
N LEU A 269 -10.72 -9.40 18.91
CA LEU A 269 -12.02 -8.93 18.44
C LEU A 269 -13.17 -9.41 19.33
N GLU A 270 -14.13 -8.54 19.59
CA GLU A 270 -15.29 -8.87 20.42
C GLU A 270 -16.32 -9.65 19.63
N LEU A 271 -16.80 -10.74 20.24
CA LEU A 271 -17.82 -11.60 19.67
C LEU A 271 -18.85 -11.96 20.75
N THR A 272 -20.07 -11.44 20.62
CA THR A 272 -21.17 -11.60 21.59
C THR A 272 -22.13 -12.76 21.25
N GLU A 273 -22.05 -13.28 20.03
CA GLU A 273 -22.89 -14.35 19.47
C GLU A 273 -21.99 -15.31 18.65
N PRO A 274 -22.41 -16.54 18.33
CA PRO A 274 -21.64 -17.44 17.46
C PRO A 274 -21.30 -16.78 16.09
N PRO A 275 -20.10 -17.03 15.52
CA PRO A 275 -19.68 -16.33 14.31
C PRO A 275 -20.46 -16.80 13.08
N VAL A 276 -20.82 -15.84 12.22
CA VAL A 276 -21.54 -16.12 10.97
C VAL A 276 -20.56 -16.63 9.91
N MET A 277 -20.69 -17.91 9.55
CA MET A 277 -19.77 -18.60 8.63
C MET A 277 -20.42 -18.94 7.28
N ASP A 278 -21.05 -17.94 6.65
CA ASP A 278 -21.80 -18.01 5.39
C ASP A 278 -21.03 -17.46 4.17
N GLY A 279 -19.72 -17.26 4.31
CA GLY A 279 -18.82 -16.66 3.32
C GLY A 279 -18.81 -15.12 3.31
N THR A 280 -19.40 -14.44 4.30
CA THR A 280 -19.54 -12.97 4.27
C THR A 280 -18.76 -12.22 5.33
N LEU A 281 -18.40 -10.97 4.99
CA LEU A 281 -17.59 -10.09 5.83
C LEU A 281 -18.42 -9.48 6.97
N GLN A 282 -18.20 -9.97 8.17
CA GLN A 282 -18.77 -9.47 9.41
C GLN A 282 -17.86 -8.39 10.01
N ARG A 283 -18.41 -7.24 10.43
CA ARG A 283 -17.67 -6.18 11.13
C ARG A 283 -17.97 -6.23 12.64
N VAL A 284 -16.93 -6.38 13.43
CA VAL A 284 -16.95 -6.56 14.90
C VAL A 284 -16.11 -5.51 15.61
N ALA A 285 -16.34 -5.31 16.91
CA ALA A 285 -15.55 -4.41 17.72
C ALA A 285 -14.17 -5.01 18.05
N VAL A 286 -13.23 -4.16 18.43
CA VAL A 286 -11.92 -4.56 18.97
C VAL A 286 -12.03 -4.49 20.50
N ALA A 287 -11.58 -5.52 21.22
CA ALA A 287 -11.78 -5.65 22.67
C ALA A 287 -11.08 -4.57 23.52
N SER A 288 -10.10 -3.87 22.95
CA SER A 288 -9.44 -2.68 23.52
C SER A 288 -9.88 -1.36 22.89
N GLY A 289 -10.90 -1.38 22.02
CA GLY A 289 -11.36 -0.24 21.24
C GLY A 289 -12.35 0.69 21.96
N MET A 290 -12.58 1.87 21.39
CA MET A 290 -13.63 2.76 21.88
C MET A 290 -15.04 2.17 21.64
N PRO A 291 -15.99 2.34 22.58
CA PRO A 291 -17.34 1.81 22.43
C PRO A 291 -18.02 2.23 21.11
N GLY A 292 -18.49 1.24 20.36
CA GLY A 292 -19.17 1.45 19.07
C GLY A 292 -18.25 1.46 17.85
N ASN A 293 -16.91 1.48 18.02
CA ASN A 293 -16.01 1.28 16.89
C ASN A 293 -16.01 -0.20 16.46
N ARG A 294 -16.02 -0.47 15.15
CA ARG A 294 -16.04 -1.82 14.55
C ARG A 294 -14.83 -2.06 13.67
N ASP A 295 -13.63 -1.85 14.19
CA ASP A 295 -12.35 -2.03 13.48
C ASP A 295 -11.80 -3.47 13.51
N GLY A 296 -12.66 -4.44 13.83
CA GLY A 296 -12.46 -5.84 13.46
C GLY A 296 -13.31 -6.24 12.26
N ALA A 297 -12.83 -7.24 11.52
CA ALA A 297 -13.63 -7.96 10.54
C ALA A 297 -13.28 -9.46 10.53
N TYR A 298 -14.22 -10.29 10.09
CA TYR A 298 -13.94 -11.67 9.71
C TYR A 298 -14.83 -12.12 8.54
N THR A 299 -14.39 -13.12 7.78
CA THR A 299 -15.20 -13.93 6.87
C THR A 299 -15.07 -15.38 7.32
N GLY A 300 -16.17 -16.12 7.47
CA GLY A 300 -16.14 -17.55 7.78
C GLY A 300 -16.91 -18.35 6.76
N HIS A 301 -16.54 -19.60 6.52
CA HIS A 301 -17.10 -20.50 5.52
C HIS A 301 -17.33 -21.90 6.12
N LEU A 302 -18.40 -22.58 5.70
CA LEU A 302 -18.74 -23.96 6.08
C LEU A 302 -19.01 -24.87 4.86
N ASP A 303 -18.51 -24.50 3.69
CA ASP A 303 -18.72 -25.13 2.38
C ASP A 303 -17.88 -26.41 2.14
N GLY A 304 -17.79 -27.26 3.17
CA GLY A 304 -17.16 -28.59 3.14
C GLY A 304 -15.92 -28.74 4.03
N HIS A 305 -15.23 -27.63 4.32
CA HIS A 305 -14.21 -27.53 5.36
C HIS A 305 -14.39 -26.16 6.04
N ALA A 306 -14.41 -26.12 7.38
CA ALA A 306 -14.61 -24.86 8.08
C ALA A 306 -13.36 -24.00 7.92
N HIS A 307 -13.49 -22.81 7.32
CA HIS A 307 -12.36 -21.91 7.10
C HIS A 307 -12.79 -20.44 7.17
N GLY A 308 -11.84 -19.51 7.18
CA GLY A 308 -12.16 -18.08 7.24
C GLY A 308 -10.97 -17.16 7.43
N GLN A 309 -11.14 -15.88 7.11
CA GLN A 309 -10.19 -14.82 7.43
C GLN A 309 -10.66 -14.00 8.62
N ILE A 310 -9.70 -13.53 9.41
CA ILE A 310 -9.90 -12.61 10.53
C ILE A 310 -8.95 -11.43 10.31
N THR A 311 -9.41 -10.21 10.55
CA THR A 311 -8.61 -8.98 10.41
C THR A 311 -8.95 -8.01 11.54
N ASN A 312 -7.95 -7.63 12.32
CA ASN A 312 -8.04 -6.55 13.29
C ASN A 312 -7.29 -5.33 12.73
N PHE A 313 -8.03 -4.31 12.28
CA PHE A 313 -7.45 -3.13 11.65
C PHE A 313 -6.74 -2.20 12.65
N ALA A 314 -7.02 -2.34 13.96
CA ALA A 314 -6.37 -1.55 15.00
C ALA A 314 -4.99 -2.12 15.42
N SER A 315 -4.82 -3.45 15.39
CA SER A 315 -3.53 -4.10 15.66
C SER A 315 -2.75 -4.51 14.41
N GLY A 316 -3.37 -4.41 13.23
CA GLY A 316 -2.81 -4.87 11.96
C GLY A 316 -2.87 -6.39 11.73
N VAL A 317 -3.35 -7.17 12.71
CA VAL A 317 -3.41 -8.64 12.62
C VAL A 317 -4.33 -9.06 11.47
N LYS A 318 -3.81 -9.95 10.62
CA LYS A 318 -4.57 -10.74 9.64
C LYS A 318 -4.26 -12.20 9.87
N LEU A 319 -5.29 -13.04 9.90
CA LEU A 319 -5.18 -14.47 10.19
C LEU A 319 -6.11 -15.25 9.25
N ASP A 320 -5.54 -16.14 8.45
CA ASP A 320 -6.27 -17.22 7.79
C ASP A 320 -6.46 -18.38 8.80
N TRP A 321 -7.67 -18.93 8.86
CA TRP A 321 -8.02 -20.05 9.72
C TRP A 321 -8.70 -21.16 8.92
N SER A 322 -8.40 -22.41 9.26
CA SER A 322 -9.07 -23.59 8.71
C SER A 322 -9.13 -24.72 9.74
N MET A 323 -10.12 -25.60 9.59
CA MET A 323 -10.29 -26.82 10.37
C MET A 323 -10.74 -27.97 9.47
N ASP A 324 -9.95 -29.05 9.46
CA ASP A 324 -10.27 -30.27 8.73
C ASP A 324 -11.42 -31.03 9.42
N GLY A 325 -12.36 -31.49 8.60
CA GLY A 325 -13.45 -32.39 9.01
C GLY A 325 -14.78 -31.69 9.31
N ILE A 326 -15.65 -31.63 8.30
CA ILE A 326 -16.97 -32.27 8.25
C ILE A 326 -17.33 -32.32 6.76
N ALA A 327 -17.23 -33.50 6.14
CA ALA A 327 -17.64 -33.67 4.75
C ALA A 327 -19.17 -33.58 4.64
N LEU A 328 -19.68 -32.42 4.22
CA LEU A 328 -21.09 -32.24 3.89
C LEU A 328 -21.47 -33.16 2.72
N SER A 329 -22.67 -33.77 2.77
CA SER A 329 -23.20 -34.52 1.63
C SER A 329 -23.55 -33.59 0.46
N ASP A 330 -23.51 -34.08 -0.78
CA ASP A 330 -23.82 -33.32 -2.00
C ASP A 330 -25.13 -32.52 -1.91
N LYS A 331 -26.15 -33.09 -1.25
CA LYS A 331 -27.44 -32.43 -1.00
C LYS A 331 -27.33 -31.26 -0.03
N GLN A 332 -26.49 -31.38 1.01
CA GLN A 332 -26.24 -30.31 1.98
C GLN A 332 -25.33 -29.24 1.39
N GLN A 333 -24.34 -29.60 0.59
CA GLN A 333 -23.51 -28.66 -0.17
C GLN A 333 -24.36 -27.85 -1.16
N GLY A 334 -25.21 -28.52 -1.93
CA GLY A 334 -26.13 -27.86 -2.86
C GLY A 334 -27.10 -26.91 -2.16
N GLN A 335 -27.67 -27.32 -1.02
CA GLN A 335 -28.54 -26.44 -0.22
C GLN A 335 -27.78 -25.24 0.35
N LEU A 336 -26.61 -25.44 0.94
CA LEU A 336 -25.79 -24.35 1.49
C LEU A 336 -25.33 -23.38 0.40
N ALA A 337 -24.96 -23.86 -0.79
CA ALA A 337 -24.61 -22.99 -1.92
C ALA A 337 -25.81 -22.13 -2.37
N VAL A 338 -27.01 -22.71 -2.43
CA VAL A 338 -28.26 -21.99 -2.72
C VAL A 338 -28.58 -20.97 -1.62
N ASP A 339 -28.45 -21.34 -0.35
CA ASP A 339 -28.75 -20.46 0.78
C ASP A 339 -27.76 -19.28 0.87
N THR A 340 -26.46 -19.54 0.67
CA THR A 340 -25.42 -18.51 0.57
C THR A 340 -25.66 -17.59 -0.64
N GLN A 341 -26.04 -18.14 -1.79
CA GLN A 341 -26.40 -17.34 -2.97
C GLN A 341 -27.63 -16.45 -2.69
N ASN A 342 -28.68 -17.00 -2.09
CA ASN A 342 -29.89 -16.28 -1.71
C ASN A 342 -29.59 -15.17 -0.68
N ALA A 343 -28.83 -15.47 0.37
CA ALA A 343 -28.45 -14.50 1.41
C ALA A 343 -27.52 -13.40 0.86
N ARG A 344 -26.68 -13.70 -0.13
CA ARG A 344 -25.87 -12.71 -0.86
C ARG A 344 -26.73 -11.83 -1.77
N GLN A 345 -27.73 -12.39 -2.45
CA GLN A 345 -28.69 -11.65 -3.28
C GLN A 345 -29.59 -10.73 -2.43
N GLN A 346 -30.14 -11.23 -1.32
CA GLN A 346 -30.98 -10.47 -0.40
C GLN A 346 -30.22 -9.26 0.16
N ARG A 347 -29.03 -9.46 0.75
CA ARG A 347 -28.20 -8.34 1.25
C ARG A 347 -27.74 -7.39 0.14
N GLY A 348 -27.51 -7.90 -1.08
CA GLY A 348 -27.24 -7.07 -2.25
C GLY A 348 -28.42 -6.15 -2.60
N ALA A 349 -29.65 -6.67 -2.51
CA ALA A 349 -30.87 -5.90 -2.70
C ALA A 349 -31.10 -4.89 -1.58
N GLU A 350 -30.99 -5.30 -0.31
CA GLU A 350 -31.12 -4.42 0.87
C GLU A 350 -30.11 -3.27 0.83
N LEU A 351 -28.84 -3.55 0.51
CA LEU A 351 -27.81 -2.53 0.41
C LEU A 351 -28.04 -1.59 -0.78
N SER A 352 -28.55 -2.11 -1.90
CA SER A 352 -28.96 -1.30 -3.05
C SER A 352 -30.14 -0.39 -2.72
N GLU A 353 -31.15 -0.90 -2.01
CA GLU A 353 -32.29 -0.12 -1.52
C GLU A 353 -31.82 0.97 -0.54
N GLN A 354 -30.96 0.62 0.43
CA GLN A 354 -30.34 1.59 1.34
C GLN A 354 -29.61 2.69 0.55
N TYR A 355 -28.79 2.34 -0.43
CA TYR A 355 -28.08 3.32 -1.26
C TYR A 355 -29.01 4.21 -2.08
N ASN A 356 -30.11 3.68 -2.63
CA ASN A 356 -31.09 4.48 -3.36
C ASN A 356 -31.89 5.41 -2.42
N ASN A 357 -32.23 4.96 -1.21
CA ASN A 357 -32.90 5.78 -0.19
C ASN A 357 -31.99 6.91 0.32
N VAL A 358 -30.69 6.64 0.52
CA VAL A 358 -29.70 7.68 0.87
C VAL A 358 -29.47 8.63 -0.31
N ALA A 359 -29.36 8.12 -1.54
CA ALA A 359 -29.23 8.95 -2.74
C ALA A 359 -30.40 9.94 -2.89
N ALA A 360 -31.65 9.47 -2.74
CA ALA A 360 -32.85 10.29 -2.86
C ALA A 360 -32.87 11.43 -1.82
N ARG A 361 -32.75 11.12 -0.52
CA ARG A 361 -32.76 12.13 0.54
C ARG A 361 -31.59 13.12 0.42
N THR A 362 -30.43 12.66 -0.05
CA THR A 362 -29.24 13.50 -0.21
C THR A 362 -29.41 14.45 -1.40
N THR A 363 -30.01 13.99 -2.50
CA THR A 363 -30.37 14.83 -3.64
C THR A 363 -31.35 15.91 -3.22
N GLU A 364 -32.45 15.54 -2.55
CA GLU A 364 -33.46 16.48 -2.03
C GLU A 364 -32.87 17.52 -1.04
N LYS A 365 -31.90 17.11 -0.22
CA LYS A 365 -31.13 18.01 0.66
C LYS A 365 -30.27 18.98 -0.16
N LEU A 366 -29.49 18.48 -1.13
CA LEU A 366 -28.61 19.32 -1.96
C LEU A 366 -29.39 20.31 -2.84
N ASP A 367 -30.54 19.92 -3.38
CA ASP A 367 -31.39 20.78 -4.21
C ASP A 367 -32.00 21.95 -3.44
N ARG A 368 -32.16 21.80 -2.11
CA ARG A 368 -32.63 22.87 -1.20
C ARG A 368 -31.52 23.81 -0.74
N LEU A 369 -30.26 23.39 -0.83
CA LEU A 369 -29.13 24.19 -0.35
C LEU A 369 -28.62 25.14 -1.45
N PRO A 370 -28.27 26.38 -1.08
CA PRO A 370 -27.57 27.27 -2.01
C PRO A 370 -26.19 26.70 -2.36
N ASP A 371 -25.69 27.07 -3.54
CA ASP A 371 -24.28 26.88 -3.87
C ASP A 371 -23.41 27.70 -2.91
N ALA A 372 -22.22 27.21 -2.58
CA ALA A 372 -21.37 27.91 -1.63
C ALA A 372 -20.91 29.28 -2.16
N PRO A 373 -20.83 30.30 -1.29
CA PRO A 373 -20.31 31.60 -1.69
C PRO A 373 -18.82 31.49 -2.10
N PRO A 374 -18.29 32.48 -2.84
CA PRO A 374 -16.85 32.63 -3.05
C PRO A 374 -16.07 32.57 -1.73
N ALA A 375 -14.78 32.20 -1.78
CA ALA A 375 -13.98 31.83 -0.61
C ALA A 375 -14.08 32.75 0.62
N GLN A 376 -14.27 34.05 0.40
CA GLN A 376 -14.47 35.10 1.41
C GLN A 376 -15.70 34.90 2.32
N GLY A 377 -16.65 34.04 1.93
CA GLY A 377 -17.90 33.76 2.67
C GLY A 377 -17.88 32.51 3.56
N ASN A 378 -16.79 31.73 3.58
CA ASN A 378 -16.73 30.49 4.36
C ASN A 378 -15.36 30.30 5.04
N ALA A 379 -15.35 29.95 6.34
CA ALA A 379 -14.13 29.84 7.12
C ALA A 379 -13.17 28.73 6.65
N TYR A 380 -13.68 27.59 6.18
CA TYR A 380 -12.86 26.49 5.65
C TYR A 380 -12.26 26.87 4.29
N LEU A 381 -13.07 27.42 3.36
CA LEU A 381 -12.56 27.88 2.06
C LEU A 381 -11.47 28.95 2.22
N ALA A 382 -11.69 29.91 3.12
CA ALA A 382 -10.72 30.96 3.43
C ALA A 382 -9.44 30.41 4.08
N GLY A 383 -9.55 29.52 5.08
CA GLY A 383 -8.39 28.89 5.74
C GLY A 383 -7.55 28.06 4.78
N LYS A 384 -8.22 27.29 3.92
CA LYS A 384 -7.58 26.46 2.88
C LYS A 384 -7.16 27.26 1.63
N GLN A 385 -7.50 28.55 1.54
CA GLN A 385 -7.24 29.44 0.39
C GLN A 385 -7.81 28.94 -0.96
N ILE A 386 -8.93 28.22 -0.92
CA ILE A 386 -9.55 27.57 -2.09
C ILE A 386 -10.92 28.15 -2.45
N ASP A 387 -11.27 28.02 -3.73
CA ASP A 387 -12.56 28.42 -4.25
C ASP A 387 -13.65 27.34 -4.09
N ALA A 388 -14.91 27.78 -4.19
CA ALA A 388 -16.07 26.91 -4.21
C ALA A 388 -16.31 26.36 -5.62
N HIS A 389 -16.25 25.04 -5.78
CA HIS A 389 -16.50 24.33 -7.03
C HIS A 389 -17.52 23.21 -6.79
N GLY A 390 -18.75 23.35 -7.31
CA GLY A 390 -19.78 22.30 -7.25
C GLY A 390 -20.30 21.93 -5.85
N VAL A 391 -19.88 22.66 -4.80
CA VAL A 391 -20.25 22.42 -3.40
C VAL A 391 -21.42 23.29 -2.94
N LYS A 392 -22.24 22.74 -2.04
CA LYS A 392 -23.38 23.41 -1.41
C LYS A 392 -23.01 23.95 -0.03
N PHE A 393 -23.78 24.90 0.48
CA PHE A 393 -23.52 25.56 1.76
C PHE A 393 -24.72 25.45 2.71
N ASP A 394 -24.46 24.97 3.93
CA ASP A 394 -25.45 24.71 4.99
C ASP A 394 -25.01 25.41 6.28
N GLY A 395 -25.45 26.67 6.44
CA GLY A 395 -25.13 27.51 7.60
C GLY A 395 -23.68 27.99 7.63
N ASP A 396 -22.79 27.17 8.17
CA ASP A 396 -21.33 27.36 8.20
C ASP A 396 -20.56 26.20 7.56
N LYS A 397 -21.28 25.14 7.13
CA LYS A 397 -20.72 23.88 6.61
C LYS A 397 -20.70 23.85 5.10
N LEU A 398 -19.72 23.15 4.55
CA LEU A 398 -19.70 22.78 3.13
C LEU A 398 -20.25 21.36 2.96
N ILE A 399 -21.15 21.19 2.01
CA ILE A 399 -21.70 19.90 1.61
C ILE A 399 -21.18 19.58 0.20
N ILE A 400 -20.34 18.55 0.10
CA ILE A 400 -19.70 18.11 -1.13
C ILE A 400 -20.46 16.89 -1.67
N PRO A 401 -21.14 16.99 -2.83
CA PRO A 401 -21.86 15.85 -3.41
C PRO A 401 -20.90 14.74 -3.85
N LEU A 402 -21.15 13.50 -3.41
CA LEU A 402 -20.53 12.29 -3.97
C LEU A 402 -21.43 11.78 -5.10
N ARG A 403 -20.92 11.82 -6.32
CA ARG A 403 -21.61 11.43 -7.55
C ARG A 403 -20.94 10.24 -8.21
N ASP A 404 -21.67 9.43 -8.96
CA ASP A 404 -21.05 8.54 -9.93
C ASP A 404 -20.57 9.32 -11.17
N ILE A 405 -19.90 8.62 -12.10
CA ILE A 405 -19.32 9.23 -13.30
C ILE A 405 -20.37 9.82 -14.27
N ASP A 406 -21.63 9.38 -14.16
CA ASP A 406 -22.76 9.94 -14.93
C ASP A 406 -23.49 11.08 -14.18
N GLY A 407 -22.97 11.47 -13.00
CA GLY A 407 -23.40 12.64 -12.24
C GLY A 407 -24.50 12.40 -11.22
N LYS A 408 -25.01 11.18 -11.06
CA LYS A 408 -26.05 10.84 -10.06
C LYS A 408 -25.47 10.94 -8.66
N VAL A 409 -26.11 11.71 -7.78
CA VAL A 409 -25.77 11.78 -6.35
C VAL A 409 -26.08 10.45 -5.67
N TRP A 410 -25.14 9.95 -4.87
CA TRP A 410 -25.29 8.74 -4.05
C TRP A 410 -25.03 8.96 -2.56
N SER A 411 -24.32 10.02 -2.22
CA SER A 411 -23.93 10.39 -0.86
C SER A 411 -23.46 11.85 -0.85
N ALA A 412 -23.08 12.37 0.31
CA ALA A 412 -22.37 13.65 0.44
C ALA A 412 -21.36 13.58 1.59
N GLN A 413 -20.29 14.37 1.47
CA GLN A 413 -19.38 14.69 2.57
C GLN A 413 -19.79 16.05 3.14
N THR A 414 -19.86 16.17 4.46
CA THR A 414 -20.08 17.42 5.19
C THR A 414 -18.78 17.80 5.89
N ILE A 415 -18.29 19.01 5.63
CA ILE A 415 -17.13 19.60 6.30
C ILE A 415 -17.63 20.71 7.23
N GLY A 416 -17.25 20.65 8.50
CA GLY A 416 -17.58 21.67 9.49
C GLY A 416 -16.81 22.99 9.33
N PRO A 417 -17.09 24.00 10.16
CA PRO A 417 -16.38 25.28 10.13
C PRO A 417 -14.93 25.15 10.62
N GLY A 418 -14.00 25.83 9.93
CA GLY A 418 -12.58 25.88 10.29
C GLY A 418 -11.78 24.63 9.89
N ASP A 419 -10.46 24.68 10.07
CA ASP A 419 -9.56 23.59 9.65
C ASP A 419 -9.77 22.29 10.43
N ASP A 420 -10.14 22.39 11.71
CA ASP A 420 -10.44 21.25 12.60
C ASP A 420 -11.92 20.80 12.56
N GLY A 421 -12.76 21.41 11.70
CA GLY A 421 -14.22 21.26 11.71
C GLY A 421 -14.78 19.85 11.48
N GLY A 422 -13.91 18.90 11.09
CA GLY A 422 -14.22 17.50 10.87
C GLY A 422 -14.95 17.24 9.54
N ALA A 423 -14.58 16.13 8.89
CA ALA A 423 -15.25 15.65 7.68
C ALA A 423 -16.08 14.40 8.01
N THR A 424 -17.36 14.43 7.66
CA THR A 424 -18.30 13.32 7.89
C THR A 424 -19.04 12.95 6.60
N PHE A 425 -19.44 11.69 6.45
CA PHE A 425 -20.19 11.22 5.27
C PHE A 425 -21.65 10.89 5.64
N GLU A 426 -22.57 11.05 4.70
CA GLU A 426 -23.97 10.63 4.85
C GLU A 426 -24.06 9.15 5.27
N LYS A 427 -24.62 8.90 6.47
CA LYS A 427 -24.67 7.54 7.05
C LYS A 427 -25.47 6.59 6.15
N GLY A 428 -24.81 5.50 5.77
CA GLY A 428 -25.36 4.48 4.87
C GLY A 428 -25.23 4.79 3.37
N GLY A 429 -24.65 5.94 2.99
CA GLY A 429 -24.45 6.31 1.58
C GLY A 429 -23.34 5.53 0.90
N ARG A 430 -23.47 5.31 -0.41
CA ARG A 430 -22.43 4.65 -1.22
C ARG A 430 -21.25 5.60 -1.38
N ARG A 431 -20.06 5.15 -0.99
CA ARG A 431 -18.78 5.88 -1.22
C ARG A 431 -17.97 5.30 -2.36
N VAL A 432 -17.85 3.97 -2.43
CA VAL A 432 -17.00 3.28 -3.41
C VAL A 432 -17.49 3.52 -4.85
N GLY A 433 -16.58 4.02 -5.69
CA GLY A 433 -16.80 4.40 -7.09
C GLY A 433 -17.49 5.76 -7.27
N ASN A 434 -17.76 6.48 -6.19
CA ASN A 434 -18.33 7.83 -6.25
C ASN A 434 -17.24 8.87 -5.96
N MET A 435 -17.36 10.03 -6.59
CA MET A 435 -16.35 11.07 -6.69
C MET A 435 -16.98 12.45 -6.70
N HIS A 436 -16.16 13.50 -6.71
CA HIS A 436 -16.59 14.86 -6.99
C HIS A 436 -15.71 15.47 -8.07
N ILE A 437 -16.29 16.10 -9.10
CA ILE A 437 -15.56 16.61 -10.26
C ILE A 437 -15.54 18.13 -10.20
N ILE A 438 -14.33 18.69 -10.20
CA ILE A 438 -14.04 20.11 -10.29
C ILE A 438 -13.66 20.41 -11.76
N GLY A 439 -14.39 21.34 -12.39
CA GLY A 439 -14.26 21.62 -13.83
C GLY A 439 -14.89 20.56 -14.73
N ASP A 440 -14.63 20.64 -16.04
CA ASP A 440 -15.20 19.73 -17.05
C ASP A 440 -14.17 18.74 -17.60
N ILE A 441 -14.48 17.44 -17.57
CA ILE A 441 -13.73 16.43 -18.32
C ILE A 441 -14.09 16.56 -19.81
N LYS A 442 -13.10 16.92 -20.63
CA LYS A 442 -13.23 17.15 -22.07
C LYS A 442 -12.11 16.40 -22.83
N PRO A 443 -12.37 15.86 -24.04
CA PRO A 443 -11.32 15.26 -24.87
C PRO A 443 -10.15 16.23 -25.10
N GLY A 444 -8.92 15.71 -25.05
CA GLY A 444 -7.67 16.49 -25.16
C GLY A 444 -7.12 17.03 -23.83
N ASN A 445 -7.93 17.16 -22.78
CA ASN A 445 -7.47 17.63 -21.47
C ASN A 445 -6.81 16.51 -20.66
N ASP A 446 -5.78 16.82 -19.87
CA ASP A 446 -5.42 15.98 -18.73
C ASP A 446 -6.46 16.13 -17.62
N VAL A 447 -6.81 15.02 -16.98
CA VAL A 447 -7.58 14.96 -15.74
C VAL A 447 -6.65 14.61 -14.59
N LEU A 448 -6.73 15.38 -13.51
CA LEU A 448 -6.04 15.08 -12.26
C LEU A 448 -6.98 14.31 -11.33
N VAL A 449 -6.46 13.45 -10.47
CA VAL A 449 -7.24 12.75 -9.43
C VAL A 449 -6.61 13.05 -8.07
N ALA A 450 -7.38 13.59 -7.13
CA ALA A 450 -6.93 13.99 -5.80
C ALA A 450 -7.68 13.22 -4.70
N GLU A 451 -7.09 13.06 -3.52
CA GLU A 451 -7.80 12.46 -2.39
C GLU A 451 -8.79 13.44 -1.76
N GLY A 452 -8.30 14.56 -1.19
CA GLY A 452 -9.13 15.58 -0.56
C GLY A 452 -9.70 16.65 -1.51
N TYR A 453 -10.84 17.27 -1.14
CA TYR A 453 -11.42 18.40 -1.89
C TYR A 453 -10.49 19.62 -1.91
N ALA A 454 -9.81 19.93 -0.80
CA ALA A 454 -8.88 21.06 -0.74
C ALA A 454 -7.68 20.88 -1.68
N SER A 455 -7.09 19.67 -1.71
CA SER A 455 -6.07 19.28 -2.69
C SER A 455 -6.61 19.45 -4.11
N GLY A 456 -7.82 18.93 -4.38
CA GLY A 456 -8.48 19.02 -5.68
C GLY A 456 -8.71 20.45 -6.18
N ALA A 457 -9.23 21.33 -5.32
CA ALA A 457 -9.44 22.74 -5.64
C ALA A 457 -8.12 23.50 -5.86
N SER A 458 -7.10 23.22 -5.04
CA SER A 458 -5.76 23.80 -5.19
C SER A 458 -5.10 23.41 -6.52
N LEU A 459 -5.21 22.13 -6.91
CA LEU A 459 -4.75 21.62 -8.20
C LEU A 459 -5.50 22.28 -9.37
N HIS A 460 -6.83 22.46 -9.25
CA HIS A 460 -7.62 23.14 -10.27
C HIS A 460 -7.23 24.62 -10.41
N GLN A 461 -7.15 25.36 -9.30
CA GLN A 461 -6.73 26.77 -9.27
C GLN A 461 -5.31 26.98 -9.83
N ALA A 462 -4.40 26.03 -9.58
CA ALA A 462 -3.01 26.12 -10.07
C ALA A 462 -2.87 25.85 -11.57
N THR A 463 -3.71 24.97 -12.13
CA THR A 463 -3.47 24.39 -13.47
C THR A 463 -4.59 24.64 -14.50
N GLY A 464 -5.80 24.97 -14.05
CA GLY A 464 -7.02 25.00 -14.87
C GLY A 464 -7.50 23.62 -15.35
N LYS A 465 -6.80 22.53 -15.02
CA LYS A 465 -7.16 21.16 -15.44
C LYS A 465 -8.35 20.65 -14.62
N PRO A 466 -9.27 19.86 -15.20
CA PRO A 466 -10.32 19.19 -14.43
C PRO A 466 -9.72 18.24 -13.39
N VAL A 467 -10.33 18.19 -12.20
CA VAL A 467 -9.85 17.38 -11.07
C VAL A 467 -10.97 16.52 -10.49
N VAL A 468 -10.69 15.23 -10.29
CA VAL A 468 -11.61 14.26 -9.69
C VAL A 468 -11.18 13.98 -8.25
N VAL A 469 -12.05 14.28 -7.29
CA VAL A 469 -11.82 14.06 -5.86
C VAL A 469 -12.34 12.68 -5.46
N ALA A 470 -11.46 11.83 -4.95
CA ALA A 470 -11.74 10.45 -4.57
C ALA A 470 -12.17 10.27 -3.10
N PHE A 471 -11.99 11.27 -2.24
CA PHE A 471 -12.35 11.32 -0.81
C PHE A 471 -11.61 10.38 0.16
N ASP A 472 -10.93 9.35 -0.32
CA ASP A 472 -10.21 8.34 0.47
C ASP A 472 -9.25 7.58 -0.45
N ALA A 473 -8.00 7.36 -0.05
CA ALA A 473 -7.01 6.60 -0.83
C ALA A 473 -7.53 5.21 -1.28
N ARG A 474 -8.40 4.57 -0.49
CA ARG A 474 -9.01 3.26 -0.79
C ARG A 474 -10.10 3.32 -1.87
N ASN A 475 -10.60 4.51 -2.18
CA ASN A 475 -11.56 4.73 -3.27
C ASN A 475 -10.86 5.08 -4.60
N MET A 476 -9.56 5.41 -4.57
CA MET A 476 -8.76 5.82 -5.72
C MET A 476 -8.89 4.84 -6.91
N ASP A 477 -8.72 3.54 -6.64
CA ASP A 477 -8.86 2.47 -7.65
C ASP A 477 -10.21 2.52 -8.39
N ALA A 478 -11.32 2.52 -7.63
CA ALA A 478 -12.66 2.51 -8.19
C ALA A 478 -13.02 3.80 -8.94
N VAL A 479 -12.45 4.94 -8.51
CA VAL A 479 -12.63 6.23 -9.17
C VAL A 479 -11.83 6.30 -10.48
N VAL A 480 -10.56 5.91 -10.48
CA VAL A 480 -9.73 5.86 -11.70
C VAL A 480 -10.33 4.90 -12.72
N ASP A 481 -10.77 3.71 -12.30
CA ASP A 481 -11.46 2.72 -13.15
C ASP A 481 -12.71 3.31 -13.82
N SER A 482 -13.56 3.98 -13.02
CA SER A 482 -14.81 4.59 -13.50
C SER A 482 -14.54 5.70 -14.53
N VAL A 483 -13.56 6.58 -14.26
CA VAL A 483 -13.22 7.68 -15.17
C VAL A 483 -12.57 7.15 -16.45
N LYS A 484 -11.59 6.22 -16.37
CA LYS A 484 -10.97 5.61 -17.57
C LYS A 484 -12.00 4.87 -18.42
N SER A 485 -12.92 4.12 -17.80
CA SER A 485 -13.97 3.40 -18.52
C SER A 485 -14.91 4.34 -19.29
N ARG A 486 -15.22 5.51 -18.70
CA ARG A 486 -16.11 6.50 -19.31
C ARG A 486 -15.43 7.43 -20.32
N HIS A 487 -14.14 7.69 -20.14
CA HIS A 487 -13.32 8.63 -20.90
C HIS A 487 -11.97 8.00 -21.30
N PRO A 488 -11.95 6.93 -22.12
CA PRO A 488 -10.77 6.09 -22.28
C PRO A 488 -9.61 6.77 -23.03
N THR A 489 -9.87 7.83 -23.80
CA THR A 489 -8.85 8.65 -24.49
C THR A 489 -8.28 9.78 -23.63
N VAL A 490 -8.82 10.00 -22.41
CA VAL A 490 -8.43 11.13 -21.56
C VAL A 490 -7.24 10.73 -20.66
N PRO A 491 -6.10 11.45 -20.73
CA PRO A 491 -4.99 11.29 -19.80
C PRO A 491 -5.42 11.49 -18.35
N LEU A 492 -5.24 10.49 -17.49
CA LEU A 492 -5.46 10.60 -16.04
C LEU A 492 -4.13 10.65 -15.31
N HIS A 493 -4.04 11.43 -14.23
CA HIS A 493 -2.85 11.51 -13.38
C HIS A 493 -3.26 11.64 -11.91
N ILE A 494 -2.76 10.78 -11.05
CA ILE A 494 -3.05 10.79 -9.60
C ILE A 494 -2.12 11.80 -8.92
N MET A 495 -2.69 12.75 -8.19
CA MET A 495 -2.02 13.76 -7.38
C MET A 495 -2.35 13.42 -5.92
N ALA A 496 -1.57 12.52 -5.34
CA ALA A 496 -1.88 11.85 -4.09
C ALA A 496 -1.22 12.51 -2.88
N ASP A 497 -1.81 12.28 -1.72
CA ASP A 497 -1.31 12.74 -0.43
C ASP A 497 -0.29 11.73 0.13
N ASN A 498 0.74 12.21 0.84
CA ASN A 498 1.86 11.42 1.40
C ASN A 498 1.44 10.39 2.46
N ILE A 499 0.18 10.42 2.92
CA ILE A 499 -0.40 9.44 3.85
C ILE A 499 -1.08 8.27 3.10
N GLY A 500 -1.44 8.48 1.82
CA GLY A 500 -2.16 7.51 0.97
C GLY A 500 -1.29 6.67 0.03
N VAL A 501 0.04 6.81 0.10
CA VAL A 501 1.03 6.33 -0.89
C VAL A 501 0.76 4.91 -1.39
N GLU A 502 0.63 3.93 -0.49
CA GLU A 502 0.44 2.51 -0.89
C GLU A 502 -0.77 2.31 -1.82
N LYS A 503 -1.91 2.93 -1.51
CA LYS A 503 -3.15 2.74 -2.28
C LYS A 503 -3.19 3.59 -3.53
N ALA A 504 -2.63 4.80 -3.48
CA ALA A 504 -2.49 5.64 -4.65
C ALA A 504 -1.55 5.00 -5.70
N THR A 505 -0.40 4.48 -5.28
CA THR A 505 0.57 3.81 -6.17
C THR A 505 -0.02 2.52 -6.74
N ALA A 506 -0.67 1.67 -5.93
CA ALA A 506 -1.34 0.46 -6.43
C ALA A 506 -2.45 0.76 -7.46
N ALA A 507 -3.22 1.86 -7.27
CA ALA A 507 -4.19 2.32 -8.26
C ALA A 507 -3.50 2.85 -9.52
N ALA A 508 -2.40 3.59 -9.38
CA ALA A 508 -1.61 4.11 -10.49
C ALA A 508 -1.07 2.98 -11.38
N GLU A 509 -0.50 1.94 -10.78
CA GLU A 509 0.02 0.75 -11.46
C GLU A 509 -1.07 -0.03 -12.19
N LYS A 510 -2.14 -0.41 -11.47
CA LYS A 510 -3.25 -1.22 -12.01
C LYS A 510 -3.87 -0.56 -13.24
N HIS A 511 -4.00 0.76 -13.22
CA HIS A 511 -4.56 1.56 -14.31
C HIS A 511 -3.50 2.13 -15.25
N GLN A 512 -2.21 1.86 -15.00
CA GLN A 512 -1.06 2.40 -15.73
C GLN A 512 -1.12 3.93 -15.91
N VAL A 513 -1.57 4.67 -14.89
CA VAL A 513 -1.63 6.15 -14.90
C VAL A 513 -0.47 6.75 -14.13
N GLY A 514 -0.12 7.98 -14.47
CA GLY A 514 0.88 8.79 -13.80
C GLY A 514 0.48 9.07 -12.35
N ILE A 515 1.48 9.21 -11.49
CA ILE A 515 1.32 9.58 -10.09
C ILE A 515 2.35 10.62 -9.68
N ALA A 516 1.95 11.54 -8.80
CA ALA A 516 2.84 12.44 -8.10
C ALA A 516 2.35 12.70 -6.68
N PHE A 517 3.30 13.12 -5.84
CA PHE A 517 3.14 13.49 -4.46
C PHE A 517 3.68 14.92 -4.28
N PRO A 518 3.20 15.69 -3.29
CA PRO A 518 3.66 17.06 -3.05
C PRO A 518 5.08 17.06 -2.45
N GLU A 519 6.02 17.69 -3.15
CA GLU A 519 7.40 17.91 -2.70
C GLU A 519 7.54 19.30 -2.06
N PHE A 520 8.26 19.41 -0.94
CA PHE A 520 8.40 20.68 -0.20
C PHE A 520 9.87 21.10 -0.09
N LYS A 521 10.16 22.40 -0.27
CA LYS A 521 11.53 22.96 -0.21
C LYS A 521 12.16 22.90 1.18
N THR A 522 11.34 22.82 2.22
CA THR A 522 11.77 22.69 3.61
C THR A 522 11.21 21.42 4.21
N ALA A 523 12.07 20.56 4.75
CA ALA A 523 11.67 19.32 5.39
C ALA A 523 10.68 19.55 6.54
N GLY A 524 9.62 18.74 6.59
CA GLY A 524 8.60 18.79 7.63
C GLY A 524 7.46 17.81 7.32
N THR A 525 6.61 17.55 8.32
CA THR A 525 5.41 16.74 8.14
C THR A 525 4.36 17.52 7.36
N MET A 526 4.38 17.37 6.03
CA MET A 526 3.35 17.90 5.13
C MET A 526 2.81 16.77 4.24
N ALA A 527 1.49 16.72 4.14
CA ALA A 527 0.74 15.59 3.63
C ALA A 527 0.21 15.81 2.21
N ASP A 528 -0.25 17.01 1.84
CA ASP A 528 -1.11 17.17 0.67
C ASP A 528 -0.78 18.39 -0.24
N PHE A 529 -1.42 18.43 -1.42
CA PHE A 529 -1.22 19.50 -2.41
C PHE A 529 -1.86 20.86 -2.03
N ASN A 530 -2.81 20.90 -1.09
CA ASN A 530 -3.31 22.15 -0.53
C ASN A 530 -2.32 22.76 0.47
N GLU A 531 -1.66 21.92 1.25
CA GLU A 531 -0.56 22.28 2.11
C GLU A 531 0.63 22.87 1.32
N LEU A 532 0.95 22.29 0.15
CA LEU A 532 1.90 22.86 -0.80
C LEU A 532 1.44 24.22 -1.35
N HIS A 533 0.16 24.35 -1.72
CA HIS A 533 -0.44 25.62 -2.14
C HIS A 533 -0.29 26.70 -1.05
N ILE A 534 -0.66 26.41 0.20
CA ILE A 534 -0.65 27.41 1.29
C ILE A 534 0.78 27.85 1.63
N ARG A 535 1.77 26.94 1.62
CA ARG A 535 3.16 27.28 1.99
C ARG A 535 4.01 27.82 0.84
N GLU A 536 3.83 27.32 -0.38
CA GLU A 536 4.71 27.65 -1.52
C GLU A 536 3.99 28.30 -2.72
N GLY A 537 2.67 28.42 -2.65
CA GLY A 537 1.83 29.08 -3.64
C GLY A 537 1.42 28.20 -4.83
N LEU A 538 0.35 28.61 -5.51
CA LEU A 538 -0.12 27.99 -6.76
C LEU A 538 0.97 27.76 -7.82
N PRO A 539 1.99 28.64 -8.01
CA PRO A 539 3.06 28.39 -8.97
C PRO A 539 3.89 27.12 -8.67
N ALA A 540 4.16 26.82 -7.40
CA ALA A 540 4.90 25.62 -7.01
C ALA A 540 4.07 24.34 -7.28
N VAL A 541 2.78 24.37 -6.94
CA VAL A 541 1.83 23.29 -7.29
C VAL A 541 1.80 23.08 -8.81
N LYS A 542 1.66 24.16 -9.58
CA LYS A 542 1.61 24.07 -11.05
C LYS A 542 2.90 23.46 -11.62
N GLU A 543 4.06 23.90 -11.15
CA GLU A 543 5.36 23.39 -11.61
C GLU A 543 5.49 21.88 -11.37
N GLN A 544 5.08 21.39 -10.20
CA GLN A 544 5.12 19.96 -9.87
C GLN A 544 4.13 19.15 -10.71
N VAL A 545 2.91 19.65 -10.92
CA VAL A 545 1.91 18.97 -11.77
C VAL A 545 2.37 18.94 -13.23
N ASP A 546 2.87 20.05 -13.78
CA ASP A 546 3.38 20.11 -15.15
C ASP A 546 4.53 19.09 -15.36
N LYS A 547 5.46 19.01 -14.40
CA LYS A 547 6.54 18.01 -14.38
C LYS A 547 6.02 16.57 -14.31
N ALA A 548 5.03 16.32 -13.45
CA ALA A 548 4.44 14.99 -13.29
C ALA A 548 3.72 14.51 -14.56
N VAL A 549 2.93 15.39 -15.19
CA VAL A 549 2.25 15.12 -16.46
C VAL A 549 3.26 14.84 -17.57
N ALA A 550 4.30 15.67 -17.72
CA ALA A 550 5.35 15.47 -18.72
C ALA A 550 6.05 14.12 -18.56
N ARG A 551 6.53 13.78 -17.34
CA ARG A 551 7.16 12.49 -17.03
C ARG A 551 6.27 11.30 -17.38
N SER A 552 4.96 11.42 -17.16
CA SER A 552 4.00 10.33 -17.41
C SER A 552 3.77 10.10 -18.92
N VAL A 553 3.74 11.18 -19.70
CA VAL A 553 3.68 11.13 -21.17
C VAL A 553 4.99 10.56 -21.74
N ASP A 554 6.15 11.06 -21.31
CA ASP A 554 7.46 10.59 -21.76
C ASP A 554 7.68 9.10 -21.48
N HIS A 555 7.36 8.63 -20.26
CA HIS A 555 7.49 7.22 -19.91
C HIS A 555 6.54 6.32 -20.73
N SER A 556 5.33 6.79 -21.01
CA SER A 556 4.37 6.10 -21.87
C SER A 556 4.85 5.99 -23.32
N LEU A 557 5.56 7.00 -23.83
CA LEU A 557 6.20 6.98 -25.15
C LEU A 557 7.40 6.01 -25.17
N GLU A 558 8.20 5.95 -24.09
CA GLU A 558 9.30 5.00 -23.94
C GLU A 558 8.80 3.54 -23.94
N GLN A 559 7.76 3.24 -23.15
CA GLN A 559 7.10 1.93 -23.12
C GLN A 559 6.54 1.55 -24.50
N ALA A 560 5.82 2.47 -25.13
CA ALA A 560 5.23 2.30 -26.46
C ALA A 560 6.32 2.03 -27.54
N THR A 561 7.42 2.76 -27.48
CA THR A 561 8.59 2.59 -28.36
C THR A 561 9.27 1.23 -28.15
N THR A 562 9.40 0.81 -26.90
CA THR A 562 9.99 -0.49 -26.53
C THR A 562 9.14 -1.65 -27.04
N ALA A 563 7.81 -1.56 -26.88
CA ALA A 563 6.87 -2.56 -27.42
C ALA A 563 6.94 -2.67 -28.95
N ALA A 564 7.08 -1.55 -29.67
CA ALA A 564 7.23 -1.54 -31.12
C ALA A 564 8.55 -2.18 -31.59
N ARG A 565 9.68 -1.87 -30.92
CA ARG A 565 10.99 -2.46 -31.19
C ARG A 565 11.01 -3.96 -30.95
N ALA A 566 10.35 -4.44 -29.89
CA ALA A 566 10.24 -5.87 -29.61
C ALA A 566 9.56 -6.68 -30.74
N GLN A 567 8.71 -6.05 -31.56
CA GLN A 567 8.01 -6.71 -32.66
C GLN A 567 8.74 -6.67 -34.02
N ARG A 568 9.52 -5.61 -34.31
CA ARG A 568 10.16 -5.39 -35.62
C ARG A 568 11.69 -5.19 -35.57
N GLY A 569 12.29 -5.37 -34.40
CA GLY A 569 13.73 -5.27 -34.13
C GLY A 569 14.20 -3.84 -33.83
N ASP A 570 15.36 -3.73 -33.17
CA ASP A 570 15.87 -2.47 -32.59
C ASP A 570 16.04 -1.31 -33.58
N SER A 571 16.24 -1.63 -34.87
CA SER A 571 16.27 -0.66 -35.97
C SER A 571 14.92 0.02 -36.27
N ALA A 572 13.86 -0.31 -35.54
CA ALA A 572 12.56 0.32 -35.68
C ALA A 572 12.61 1.80 -35.25
N GLU A 573 12.22 2.67 -36.17
CA GLU A 573 12.09 4.11 -35.94
C GLU A 573 10.65 4.42 -35.51
N VAL A 574 10.51 5.05 -34.34
CA VAL A 574 9.24 5.51 -33.79
C VAL A 574 9.29 7.04 -33.74
N ARG A 575 8.32 7.70 -34.38
CA ARG A 575 8.19 9.16 -34.41
C ARG A 575 6.85 9.58 -33.82
N ALA A 576 6.76 10.75 -33.21
CA ALA A 576 5.46 11.34 -32.88
C ALA A 576 4.69 11.69 -34.17
N ALA A 577 3.36 11.65 -34.11
CA ALA A 577 2.52 12.14 -35.19
C ALA A 577 2.75 13.65 -35.41
N ALA A 578 2.95 14.07 -36.65
CA ALA A 578 3.11 15.48 -36.98
C ALA A 578 1.74 16.16 -37.17
N ALA A 579 1.70 17.48 -36.99
CA ALA A 579 0.56 18.28 -37.46
C ALA A 579 0.32 18.05 -38.96
N ASP A 580 -0.96 18.03 -39.36
CA ASP A 580 -1.42 17.89 -40.75
C ASP A 580 -0.87 16.64 -41.49
N SER A 581 -0.66 15.55 -40.75
CA SER A 581 -0.14 14.27 -41.22
C SER A 581 -1.23 13.22 -41.51
N LYS A 582 -0.88 12.16 -42.24
CA LYS A 582 -1.75 11.00 -42.51
C LYS A 582 -0.96 9.70 -42.42
N HIS A 583 -1.50 8.75 -41.68
CA HIS A 583 -0.82 7.51 -41.31
C HIS A 583 -1.77 6.31 -41.45
N THR A 584 -1.30 5.25 -42.11
CA THR A 584 -2.10 4.07 -42.47
C THR A 584 -1.39 2.79 -42.06
N GLY A 585 -2.12 1.89 -41.42
CA GLY A 585 -1.61 0.58 -40.97
C GLY A 585 -2.22 0.15 -39.64
N PRO A 586 -1.83 -1.02 -39.11
CA PRO A 586 -2.35 -1.53 -37.84
C PRO A 586 -1.76 -0.77 -36.65
N VAL A 587 -2.55 -0.60 -35.59
CA VAL A 587 -2.06 -0.17 -34.28
C VAL A 587 -1.53 -1.40 -33.55
N THR A 588 -0.21 -1.50 -33.41
CA THR A 588 0.48 -2.72 -32.95
C THR A 588 0.80 -2.75 -31.46
N ALA A 589 0.69 -1.59 -30.78
CA ALA A 589 0.88 -1.47 -29.34
C ALA A 589 0.08 -0.28 -28.80
N MET A 590 -0.30 -0.35 -27.52
CA MET A 590 -0.95 0.71 -26.77
C MET A 590 -0.40 0.76 -25.34
N THR A 591 -0.38 1.97 -24.77
CA THR A 591 -0.14 2.27 -23.36
C THR A 591 -1.20 3.29 -22.90
N SER A 592 -1.21 3.71 -21.64
CA SER A 592 -2.25 4.64 -21.13
C SER A 592 -2.30 6.02 -21.78
N TYR A 593 -1.25 6.47 -22.48
CA TYR A 593 -1.23 7.76 -23.15
C TYR A 593 -0.87 7.68 -24.64
N HIS A 594 -0.41 6.53 -25.15
CA HIS A 594 0.00 6.39 -26.55
C HIS A 594 -0.58 5.15 -27.24
N ALA A 595 -0.96 5.31 -28.50
CA ALA A 595 -1.13 4.22 -29.46
C ALA A 595 0.00 4.25 -30.49
N VAL A 596 0.53 3.09 -30.87
CA VAL A 596 1.61 2.99 -31.87
C VAL A 596 1.08 2.33 -33.14
N GLN A 597 1.12 3.06 -34.25
CA GLN A 597 0.73 2.59 -35.57
C GLN A 597 1.96 2.18 -36.38
N ALA A 598 1.97 0.97 -36.94
CA ALA A 598 2.97 0.54 -37.91
C ALA A 598 2.63 1.11 -39.29
N VAL A 599 3.47 2.01 -39.82
CA VAL A 599 3.30 2.66 -41.14
C VAL A 599 4.27 2.13 -42.21
N GLY A 600 5.14 1.20 -41.82
CA GLY A 600 6.07 0.49 -42.71
C GLY A 600 6.69 -0.70 -41.97
N GLU A 601 7.64 -1.40 -42.61
CA GLU A 601 8.28 -2.60 -42.03
C GLU A 601 9.05 -2.30 -40.74
N LYS A 602 9.67 -1.10 -40.66
CA LYS A 602 10.48 -0.62 -39.53
C LYS A 602 10.16 0.82 -39.14
N ALA A 603 9.00 1.33 -39.53
CA ALA A 603 8.58 2.71 -39.30
C ALA A 603 7.25 2.72 -38.56
N PHE A 604 7.21 3.44 -37.45
CA PHE A 604 6.06 3.55 -36.56
C PHE A 604 5.77 5.01 -36.21
N ILE A 605 4.49 5.29 -35.97
CA ILE A 605 4.02 6.56 -35.45
C ILE A 605 3.39 6.34 -34.08
N ALA A 606 3.87 7.09 -33.09
CA ALA A 606 3.24 7.22 -31.80
C ALA A 606 2.20 8.35 -31.85
N HIS A 607 0.98 8.05 -31.43
CA HIS A 607 -0.15 8.96 -31.33
C HIS A 607 -0.49 9.13 -29.86
N GLU A 608 -0.55 10.36 -29.35
CA GLU A 608 -1.12 10.59 -28.03
C GLU A 608 -2.63 10.27 -28.07
N LEU A 609 -3.11 9.47 -27.11
CA LEU A 609 -4.51 9.07 -27.04
C LEU A 609 -5.44 10.29 -26.84
N ARG A 610 -4.93 11.38 -26.23
CA ARG A 610 -5.68 12.63 -26.02
C ARG A 610 -6.17 13.27 -27.31
N ASP A 611 -5.44 13.08 -28.41
CA ASP A 611 -5.72 13.66 -29.72
C ASP A 611 -6.63 12.77 -30.57
N LEU A 612 -6.85 11.52 -30.13
CA LEU A 612 -7.68 10.54 -30.82
C LEU A 612 -9.16 10.67 -30.42
N PRO A 613 -10.11 10.54 -31.37
CA PRO A 613 -11.55 10.56 -31.07
C PRO A 613 -12.02 9.32 -30.30
N SER A 614 -11.27 8.22 -30.33
CA SER A 614 -11.57 6.95 -29.67
C SER A 614 -10.32 6.10 -29.53
N ILE A 615 -10.30 5.15 -28.60
CA ILE A 615 -9.24 4.13 -28.55
C ILE A 615 -9.25 3.28 -29.82
N PRO A 616 -8.12 3.13 -30.53
CA PRO A 616 -8.02 2.25 -31.69
C PRO A 616 -8.13 0.77 -31.30
N VAL A 617 -8.67 -0.05 -32.21
CA VAL A 617 -8.63 -1.51 -32.05
C VAL A 617 -7.23 -2.01 -32.41
N GLN A 618 -6.56 -2.68 -31.48
CA GLN A 618 -5.23 -3.25 -31.71
C GLN A 618 -5.24 -4.25 -32.89
N ASP A 619 -4.14 -4.28 -33.63
CA ASP A 619 -3.85 -5.11 -34.80
C ASP A 619 -4.79 -4.93 -36.01
N LYS A 620 -5.78 -4.03 -35.91
CA LYS A 620 -6.67 -3.67 -37.02
C LYS A 620 -6.08 -2.51 -37.86
N PRO A 621 -5.93 -2.66 -39.19
CA PRO A 621 -5.51 -1.55 -40.06
C PRO A 621 -6.50 -0.39 -40.05
N ILE A 622 -5.98 0.81 -39.80
CA ILE A 622 -6.77 2.04 -39.69
C ILE A 622 -6.06 3.19 -40.42
N LEU A 623 -6.80 4.23 -40.82
CA LEU A 623 -6.25 5.53 -41.22
C LEU A 623 -6.43 6.51 -40.07
N ILE A 624 -5.33 7.12 -39.62
CA ILE A 624 -5.29 8.23 -38.67
C ILE A 624 -4.79 9.47 -39.43
N ALA A 625 -5.60 10.53 -39.46
CA ALA A 625 -5.30 11.77 -40.18
C ALA A 625 -5.41 12.96 -39.23
N TYR A 626 -4.37 13.77 -39.12
CA TYR A 626 -4.36 14.97 -38.28
C TYR A 626 -4.75 16.19 -39.11
N HIS A 627 -5.47 17.12 -38.47
CA HIS A 627 -5.71 18.49 -38.93
C HIS A 627 -5.82 19.37 -37.68
N ASP A 628 -5.08 20.48 -37.64
CA ASP A 628 -5.09 21.43 -36.50
C ASP A 628 -4.81 20.74 -35.14
N GLY A 629 -3.91 19.75 -35.16
CA GLY A 629 -3.52 18.97 -33.97
C GLY A 629 -4.52 17.90 -33.51
N ARG A 630 -5.69 17.77 -34.14
CA ARG A 630 -6.67 16.71 -33.79
C ARG A 630 -6.71 15.61 -34.83
N ALA A 631 -6.84 14.37 -34.38
CA ALA A 631 -6.96 13.23 -35.27
C ALA A 631 -8.41 12.95 -35.70
N GLN A 632 -8.55 12.48 -36.93
CA GLN A 632 -9.70 11.75 -37.43
C GLN A 632 -9.29 10.30 -37.69
N MET A 633 -10.15 9.36 -37.32
CA MET A 633 -9.91 7.92 -37.47
C MET A 633 -10.95 7.32 -38.41
N SER A 634 -10.51 6.48 -39.35
CA SER A 634 -11.42 5.75 -40.25
C SER A 634 -10.89 4.36 -40.56
N ASP A 635 -11.79 3.38 -40.52
CA ASP A 635 -11.49 1.99 -40.87
C ASP A 635 -10.98 1.88 -42.32
N MET A 636 -9.89 1.13 -42.51
CA MET A 636 -9.40 0.80 -43.84
C MET A 636 -10.21 -0.36 -44.41
N ALA A 637 -10.94 -0.14 -45.51
CA ALA A 637 -11.57 -1.22 -46.25
C ALA A 637 -10.52 -2.24 -46.73
N PRO A 638 -10.80 -3.55 -46.66
CA PRO A 638 -9.79 -4.60 -46.84
C PRO A 638 -9.07 -4.56 -48.20
N GLU A 639 -9.70 -4.03 -49.24
CA GLU A 639 -9.11 -3.91 -50.59
C GLU A 639 -8.01 -2.84 -50.71
N ARG A 640 -7.93 -1.86 -49.80
CA ARG A 640 -6.89 -0.80 -49.85
C ARG A 640 -5.59 -1.15 -49.14
N ALA A 641 -5.60 -2.13 -48.23
CA ALA A 641 -4.44 -2.51 -47.43
C ALA A 641 -3.26 -3.06 -48.26
N ALA A 642 -3.53 -3.57 -49.47
CA ALA A 642 -2.50 -4.08 -50.39
C ALA A 642 -2.01 -3.06 -51.44
N GLY A 643 -2.56 -1.84 -51.46
CA GLY A 643 -2.49 -0.94 -52.63
C GLY A 643 -1.45 0.19 -52.59
N GLN A 644 -0.83 0.48 -51.43
CA GLN A 644 0.08 1.62 -51.25
C GLN A 644 1.49 1.20 -50.79
N GLN A 645 2.08 0.27 -51.55
CA GLN A 645 3.54 0.13 -51.70
C GLN A 645 3.90 0.35 -53.17
N ARG A 646 4.00 1.61 -53.59
CA ARG A 646 4.65 2.07 -54.83
C ARG A 646 5.17 3.49 -54.66
#